data_AF-A0A7J2ISY2-F1
#
_entry.id   AF-A0A7J2ISY2-F1
#
_cell.length_a   1.000
_cell.length_b   1.000
_cell.length_c   1.000
_cell.angle_alpha   90.00
_cell.angle_beta   90.00
_cell.angle_gamma   90.00
#
_symmetry.space_group_name_H-M   'P 1'
#
loop_
_entity.id
_entity.type
_entity.pdbx_description
1 polymer ?
#
loop_
_entity_poly.entity_id
_entity_poly.type
_entity_poly.pdbx_seq_one_letter_code
_entity_poly.pdbx_strand_id
1 'polypeptide(L)'
;YDDIKEAIALLLFGGVPKTLPDGMRIRGEPNILLVGDPGTAKSQLLRYVARIAPRGIYTSGKGSTAAGLCVAPGTLVALDRGLLPIETLFEEKAKDGLTHIKNSIFVAKSAHPVKIQTINPLNISTRPSDEFWKLKSPERLIKITTRTGRQIILTPETKMISIENGKIIWKEAKNFRSGDNVAVARKLEHRGRKILTLELIEDQDNIVVYGAKTFVKKILEELKSKYNLTTRELARKLGINEDKLYYNWVNPNAKGNISLRELIKLAKMAGYTYDEISNHIAFFSQRRGSKIKLPKYINQDFMYFAGLVAGDGSISKTNYGGYSIRFSNTSTELRNKFKKLVEVLFGTSVEEGIDKNGTPYLRFHSKIVAYILKKLGIPESPKAHRIDMSEVMLSLPNNKLAAFISGLFDCDASVVEREGGSSIIEFDTTSEKLAKKIQLVLLRFGIISFLRKRSSTGKVEEFTDRNGRRKVIRTIHDKYVLTIYGENMKKFRDLIGFKYGAKKKKLEKVLSKRTKVGINVDVIPKIGQILEIVSKFYDLKLKKKYNGSSISRRKLQEIVAYLRNAEAKKVKIALPYEIKEKIAAALSSYTSKDLKKGLGISKSQFYEYFVRKNRNIKVPLDVLEKLITLLNRKNKKLVHELNLKINQIRIQMELVRKVIEYLDKLANSDIFWDKIKSIEILDSKDIPYVYDLTVKETHNFIANGIIVHNTAAVIRDPETGGMSLEAGALVLSDRGVACIDEFDKMNPQDRVAIHEAMEQQSYHPFFEITLADGTKVKIGDFVDDLFEQFPDR
;
A
#
# COMPACT_ATOMS: atom_id res chain seq x y z
N TYR A 1 8.56 49.31 8.76
CA TYR A 1 9.71 48.93 7.91
C TYR A 1 11.00 49.14 8.66
N ASP A 2 11.14 50.24 9.40
CA ASP A 2 12.33 50.52 10.21
C ASP A 2 12.50 49.50 11.34
N ASP A 3 11.43 49.09 12.03
CA ASP A 3 11.49 48.03 13.05
C ASP A 3 11.98 46.68 12.49
N ILE A 4 11.63 46.36 11.24
CA ILE A 4 12.08 45.14 10.55
C ILE A 4 13.58 45.23 10.25
N LYS A 5 14.05 46.39 9.79
CA LYS A 5 15.48 46.63 9.53
C LYS A 5 16.29 46.63 10.82
N GLU A 6 15.76 47.20 11.89
CA GLU A 6 16.37 47.23 13.21
C GLU A 6 16.48 45.82 13.80
N ALA A 7 15.39 45.03 13.77
CA ALA A 7 15.42 43.64 14.21
C ALA A 7 16.46 42.83 13.41
N ILE A 8 16.46 42.98 12.08
CA ILE A 8 17.47 42.35 11.21
C ILE A 8 18.89 42.80 11.56
N ALA A 9 19.12 44.08 11.86
CA ALA A 9 20.43 44.58 12.29
C ALA A 9 20.86 43.92 13.60
N LEU A 10 19.98 43.85 14.60
CA LEU A 10 20.24 43.19 15.87
C LEU A 10 20.57 41.69 15.72
N LEU A 11 19.92 41.01 14.77
CA LEU A 11 20.23 39.63 14.40
C LEU A 11 21.64 39.45 13.85
N LEU A 12 22.12 40.42 13.07
CA LEU A 12 23.45 40.39 12.44
C LEU A 12 24.57 40.70 13.44
N PHE A 13 24.32 41.57 14.42
CA PHE A 13 25.29 41.86 15.49
C PHE A 13 25.35 40.76 16.55
N GLY A 14 24.27 39.98 16.71
CA GLY A 14 24.20 38.90 17.70
C GLY A 14 24.17 39.42 19.14
N GLY A 15 24.12 38.51 20.11
CA GLY A 15 24.15 38.86 21.53
C GLY A 15 25.21 38.07 22.30
N VAL A 16 25.47 38.47 23.55
CA VAL A 16 26.53 37.87 24.37
C VAL A 16 26.07 36.50 24.89
N PRO A 17 26.74 35.39 24.54
CA PRO A 17 26.41 34.07 25.06
C PRO A 17 26.70 34.01 26.57
N LYS A 18 25.76 33.45 27.35
CA LYS A 18 25.90 33.34 28.81
C LYS A 18 26.21 31.91 29.20
N THR A 19 27.24 31.70 30.00
CA THR A 19 27.52 30.38 30.60
C THR A 19 26.96 30.40 32.02
N LEU A 20 26.06 29.47 32.31
CA LEU A 20 25.48 29.27 33.63
C LEU A 20 26.48 28.55 34.57
N PRO A 21 26.32 28.68 35.90
CA PRO A 21 27.22 28.06 36.89
C PRO A 21 27.30 26.52 36.81
N ASP A 22 26.31 25.88 36.20
CA ASP A 22 26.24 24.42 35.96
C ASP A 22 26.95 23.98 34.67
N GLY A 23 27.58 24.93 33.96
CA GLY A 23 28.28 24.69 32.70
C GLY A 23 27.37 24.72 31.46
N MET A 24 26.05 24.91 31.61
CA MET A 24 25.16 25.09 30.46
C MET A 24 25.40 26.45 29.80
N ARG A 25 25.59 26.46 28.48
CA ARG A 25 25.79 27.68 27.70
C ARG A 25 24.48 28.09 27.02
N ILE A 26 23.93 29.23 27.43
CA ILE A 26 22.80 29.89 26.79
C ILE A 26 23.31 30.66 25.57
N ARG A 27 22.66 30.40 24.43
CA ARG A 27 22.91 31.05 23.15
C ARG A 27 22.66 32.57 23.25
N GLY A 28 23.57 33.37 22.70
CA GLY A 28 23.44 34.83 22.69
C GLY A 28 22.77 35.38 21.43
N GLU A 29 22.76 34.64 20.33
CA GLU A 29 22.24 35.12 19.05
C GLU A 29 20.70 34.98 18.96
N PRO A 30 19.96 36.05 18.59
CA PRO A 30 18.51 35.99 18.47
C PRO A 30 18.07 35.21 17.21
N ASN A 31 16.83 34.74 17.18
CA ASN A 31 16.18 34.21 15.97
C ASN A 31 15.06 35.17 15.54
N ILE A 32 14.87 35.38 14.24
CA ILE A 32 13.80 36.25 13.73
C ILE A 32 12.90 35.46 12.77
N LEU A 33 11.59 35.53 13.02
CA LEU A 33 10.54 35.08 12.12
C LEU A 33 9.83 36.31 11.55
N LEU A 34 9.85 36.48 10.23
CA LEU A 34 9.14 37.57 9.55
C LEU A 34 7.79 37.08 9.02
N VAL A 35 6.68 37.63 9.54
CA VAL A 35 5.31 37.31 9.14
C VAL A 35 4.62 38.57 8.59
N GLY A 36 3.87 38.46 7.49
CA GLY A 36 3.05 39.56 6.96
C GLY A 36 2.62 39.36 5.50
N ASP A 37 1.95 40.34 4.92
CA ASP A 37 1.34 40.25 3.57
C ASP A 37 2.34 40.09 2.42
N PRO A 38 1.95 39.43 1.30
CA PRO A 38 2.76 39.37 0.09
C PRO A 38 3.15 40.76 -0.44
N GLY A 39 4.37 40.92 -0.96
CA GLY A 39 4.83 42.18 -1.58
C GLY A 39 5.64 43.12 -0.68
N THR A 40 5.86 42.79 0.60
CA THR A 40 6.67 43.62 1.52
C THR A 40 8.19 43.35 1.48
N ALA A 41 8.70 42.84 0.36
CA ALA A 41 10.12 42.52 0.11
C ALA A 41 10.81 41.57 1.13
N LYS A 42 10.06 40.86 1.99
CA LYS A 42 10.59 39.93 3.01
C LYS A 42 11.62 38.93 2.47
N SER A 43 11.31 38.28 1.36
CA SER A 43 12.21 37.30 0.73
C SER A 43 13.53 37.94 0.31
N GLN A 44 13.51 39.18 -0.19
CA GLN A 44 14.73 39.90 -0.58
C GLN A 44 15.56 40.30 0.64
N LEU A 45 14.91 40.75 1.71
CA LEU A 45 15.58 41.08 2.97
C LEU A 45 16.23 39.86 3.61
N LEU A 46 15.51 38.73 3.72
CA LEU A 46 16.03 37.49 4.29
C LEU A 46 17.20 36.90 3.48
N ARG A 47 17.16 37.00 2.15
CA ARG A 47 18.30 36.60 1.30
C ARG A 47 19.50 37.51 1.46
N TYR A 48 19.27 38.81 1.64
CA TYR A 48 20.36 39.76 1.91
C TYR A 48 21.04 39.42 3.25
N VAL A 49 20.26 39.16 4.30
CA VAL A 49 20.73 38.73 5.62
C VAL A 49 21.54 37.44 5.55
N ALA A 50 21.03 36.42 4.84
CA ALA A 50 21.74 35.16 4.68
C ALA A 50 23.09 35.31 3.96
N ARG A 51 23.23 36.30 3.06
CA ARG A 51 24.50 36.59 2.37
C ARG A 51 25.55 37.24 3.25
N ILE A 52 25.14 38.09 4.19
CA ILE A 52 26.07 38.87 5.02
C ILE A 52 26.36 38.20 6.38
N ALA A 53 25.49 37.31 6.85
CA ALA A 53 25.72 36.57 8.09
C ALA A 53 26.82 35.51 7.91
N PRO A 54 27.81 35.38 8.82
CA PRO A 54 28.93 34.44 8.71
C PRO A 54 28.55 32.96 8.54
N ARG A 55 27.31 32.59 8.91
CA ARG A 55 26.70 31.26 8.76
C ARG A 55 25.21 31.38 8.42
N GLY A 56 24.88 32.29 7.50
CA GLY A 56 23.52 32.54 7.05
C GLY A 56 22.99 31.47 6.09
N ILE A 57 21.84 30.88 6.39
CA ILE A 57 21.17 29.90 5.52
C ILE A 57 19.76 30.37 5.25
N TYR A 58 19.39 30.44 3.97
CA TYR A 58 18.05 30.78 3.53
C TYR A 58 17.32 29.53 3.03
N THR A 59 16.11 29.28 3.53
CA THR A 59 15.22 28.18 3.13
C THR A 59 13.79 28.69 2.93
N SER A 60 13.01 28.00 2.10
CA SER A 60 11.56 28.24 1.93
C SER A 60 10.78 27.05 2.49
N GLY A 61 9.63 27.31 3.12
CA GLY A 61 8.75 26.29 3.70
C GLY A 61 8.21 25.25 2.71
N LYS A 62 8.48 25.37 1.41
CA LYS A 62 7.94 24.49 0.37
C LYS A 62 8.71 23.17 0.13
N GLY A 63 9.85 22.85 0.78
CA GLY A 63 10.65 21.70 0.33
C GLY A 63 11.70 21.06 1.24
N SER A 64 11.30 20.37 2.32
CA SER A 64 12.20 19.49 3.08
C SER A 64 12.13 18.02 2.62
N THR A 65 13.10 17.53 1.84
CA THR A 65 13.32 16.08 1.67
C THR A 65 14.74 15.72 1.24
N ALA A 66 15.32 14.76 1.97
CA ALA A 66 16.63 14.18 1.71
C ALA A 66 16.60 13.22 0.50
N ALA A 67 17.53 13.40 -0.43
CA ALA A 67 17.86 12.39 -1.43
C ALA A 67 18.28 11.08 -0.74
N GLY A 68 17.66 9.96 -1.14
CA GLY A 68 18.10 8.63 -0.69
C GLY A 68 17.01 7.67 -0.23
N LEU A 69 15.71 7.96 -0.40
CA LEU A 69 14.64 7.00 -0.09
C LEU A 69 14.35 6.17 -1.34
N CYS A 70 15.01 5.02 -1.52
CA CYS A 70 14.91 4.24 -2.75
C CYS A 70 14.83 2.73 -2.49
N VAL A 71 14.25 2.01 -3.45
CA VAL A 71 14.07 0.55 -3.43
C VAL A 71 14.81 -0.12 -4.60
N ALA A 72 15.10 -1.41 -4.47
CA ALA A 72 15.79 -2.18 -5.49
C ALA A 72 14.95 -2.38 -6.78
N PRO A 73 15.58 -2.57 -7.96
CA PRO A 73 14.94 -2.67 -9.28
C PRO A 73 13.76 -3.67 -9.37
N GLY A 74 13.94 -4.86 -8.79
CA GLY A 74 12.93 -5.93 -8.81
C GLY A 74 11.73 -5.71 -7.88
N THR A 75 11.64 -4.55 -7.22
CA THR A 75 10.56 -4.24 -6.29
C THR A 75 9.25 -3.99 -7.05
N LEU A 76 8.22 -4.77 -6.74
CA LEU A 76 6.90 -4.65 -7.34
C LEU A 76 6.12 -3.52 -6.68
N VAL A 77 5.84 -2.47 -7.43
CA VAL A 77 5.01 -1.33 -7.03
C VAL A 77 3.54 -1.64 -7.32
N ALA A 78 2.67 -1.38 -6.35
CA ALA A 78 1.23 -1.49 -6.54
C ALA A 78 0.68 -0.27 -7.30
N LEU A 79 0.10 -0.54 -8.47
CA LEU A 79 -0.59 0.41 -9.33
C LEU A 79 -2.10 0.14 -9.28
N ASP A 80 -2.92 1.07 -9.72
CA ASP A 80 -4.37 0.80 -9.90
C ASP A 80 -4.66 -0.29 -10.95
N ARG A 81 -3.74 -0.44 -11.90
CA ARG A 81 -3.77 -1.36 -13.04
C ARG A 81 -3.05 -2.69 -12.81
N GLY A 82 -2.35 -2.90 -11.69
CA GLY A 82 -1.62 -4.14 -11.41
C GLY A 82 -0.37 -3.95 -10.57
N LEU A 83 0.57 -4.88 -10.68
CA LEU A 83 1.87 -4.84 -10.03
C LEU A 83 2.95 -4.78 -11.12
N LEU A 84 3.89 -3.84 -11.00
CA LEU A 84 4.96 -3.65 -11.96
C LEU A 84 6.31 -3.47 -11.23
N PRO A 85 7.41 -4.06 -11.70
CA PRO A 85 8.74 -3.73 -11.18
C PRO A 85 9.01 -2.23 -11.34
N ILE A 86 9.60 -1.61 -10.32
CA ILE A 86 9.89 -0.17 -10.34
C ILE A 86 10.88 0.19 -11.45
N GLU A 87 11.81 -0.71 -11.78
CA GLU A 87 12.73 -0.53 -12.91
C GLU A 87 11.99 -0.54 -14.24
N THR A 88 11.10 -1.50 -14.49
CA THR A 88 10.26 -1.51 -15.69
C THR A 88 9.44 -0.22 -15.79
N LEU A 89 8.88 0.23 -14.67
CA LEU A 89 8.11 1.48 -14.61
C LEU A 89 8.98 2.68 -15.02
N PHE A 90 10.21 2.77 -14.51
CA PHE A 90 11.15 3.82 -14.91
C PHE A 90 11.51 3.73 -16.40
N GLU A 91 11.84 2.54 -16.91
CA GLU A 91 12.22 2.33 -18.31
C GLU A 91 11.08 2.63 -19.28
N GLU A 92 9.84 2.27 -18.95
CA GLU A 92 8.66 2.65 -19.72
C GLU A 92 8.55 4.17 -19.84
N LYS A 93 8.81 4.91 -18.76
CA LYS A 93 8.64 6.36 -18.70
C LYS A 93 9.83 7.15 -19.19
N ALA A 94 11.03 6.59 -19.13
CA ALA A 94 12.21 7.19 -19.74
C ALA A 94 12.07 7.35 -21.25
N LYS A 95 11.25 6.52 -21.91
CA LYS A 95 10.92 6.64 -23.35
C LYS A 95 10.09 7.89 -23.67
N ASP A 96 9.27 8.36 -22.71
CA ASP A 96 8.44 9.56 -22.86
C ASP A 96 9.30 10.84 -22.71
N GLY A 97 10.40 10.76 -21.96
CA GLY A 97 11.37 11.84 -21.79
C GLY A 97 12.31 11.58 -20.60
N LEU A 98 13.62 11.62 -20.87
CA LEU A 98 14.67 11.42 -19.87
C LEU A 98 15.44 12.71 -19.61
N THR A 99 15.50 13.13 -18.34
CA THR A 99 16.31 14.27 -17.91
C THR A 99 17.44 13.78 -17.01
N HIS A 100 18.67 14.23 -17.33
CA HIS A 100 19.84 14.01 -16.50
C HIS A 100 20.10 15.26 -15.66
N ILE A 101 20.09 15.13 -14.33
CA ILE A 101 20.21 16.28 -13.43
C ILE A 101 21.67 16.54 -13.07
N LYS A 102 22.38 15.56 -12.47
CA LYS A 102 23.84 15.47 -12.17
C LYS A 102 24.09 14.28 -11.21
N ASN A 103 25.33 13.86 -10.98
CA ASN A 103 25.73 12.82 -10.01
C ASN A 103 25.08 11.43 -10.15
N SER A 104 24.92 10.92 -11.39
CA SER A 104 24.29 9.59 -11.64
C SER A 104 22.83 9.49 -11.17
N ILE A 105 22.12 10.62 -11.15
CA ILE A 105 20.68 10.70 -10.87
C ILE A 105 19.94 10.96 -12.19
N PHE A 106 18.98 10.09 -12.49
CA PHE A 106 18.15 10.15 -13.69
C PHE A 106 16.69 10.34 -13.31
N VAL A 107 16.00 11.17 -14.08
CA VAL A 107 14.56 11.43 -13.90
C VAL A 107 13.83 11.19 -15.20
N ALA A 108 12.84 10.32 -15.14
CA ALA A 108 11.85 10.15 -16.19
C ALA A 108 10.59 10.94 -15.81
N LYS A 109 10.22 11.92 -16.65
CA LYS A 109 8.97 12.67 -16.49
C LYS A 109 7.94 12.13 -17.48
N SER A 110 6.78 11.74 -16.99
CA SER A 110 5.71 11.19 -17.81
C SER A 110 4.63 12.22 -18.08
N ALA A 111 4.34 12.50 -19.36
CA ALA A 111 3.19 13.31 -19.76
C ALA A 111 1.84 12.69 -19.34
N HIS A 112 1.82 11.39 -19.10
CA HIS A 112 0.65 10.64 -18.64
C HIS A 112 0.94 10.07 -17.23
N PRO A 113 0.45 10.71 -16.15
CA PRO A 113 0.71 10.25 -14.79
C PRO A 113 0.25 8.82 -14.55
N VAL A 114 1.05 8.06 -13.81
CA VAL A 114 0.71 6.68 -13.42
C VAL A 114 0.07 6.70 -12.04
N LYS A 115 -1.04 5.98 -11.90
CA LYS A 115 -1.78 5.86 -10.64
C LYS A 115 -1.13 4.82 -9.73
N ILE A 116 -0.47 5.30 -8.67
CA ILE A 116 0.22 4.52 -7.65
C ILE A 116 -0.70 4.31 -6.46
N GLN A 117 -0.73 3.10 -5.91
CA GLN A 117 -1.41 2.84 -4.64
C GLN A 117 -0.55 3.28 -3.46
N THR A 118 -1.18 4.04 -2.59
CA THR A 118 -0.59 4.65 -1.39
C THR A 118 -1.48 4.38 -0.19
N ILE A 119 -1.07 4.87 0.97
CA ILE A 119 -1.85 4.85 2.19
C ILE A 119 -2.19 6.28 2.62
N ASN A 120 -3.47 6.53 2.92
CA ASN A 120 -3.97 7.81 3.43
C ASN A 120 -5.11 7.63 4.46
N PRO A 121 -4.94 8.10 5.70
CA PRO A 121 -3.68 8.02 6.45
C PRO A 121 -3.33 6.55 6.79
N LEU A 122 -4.31 5.65 6.80
CA LEU A 122 -4.17 4.20 7.11
C LEU A 122 -4.98 3.29 6.18
N ASN A 123 -5.66 3.87 5.19
CA ASN A 123 -6.44 3.13 4.19
C ASN A 123 -5.77 3.24 2.84
N ILE A 124 -6.01 2.26 1.98
CA ILE A 124 -5.46 2.32 0.62
C ILE A 124 -6.13 3.47 -0.12
N SER A 125 -5.30 4.24 -0.80
CA SER A 125 -5.72 5.28 -1.71
C SER A 125 -4.90 5.17 -3.00
N THR A 126 -5.29 5.93 -4.01
CA THR A 126 -4.54 6.00 -5.27
C THR A 126 -4.17 7.44 -5.53
N ARG A 127 -2.93 7.67 -5.95
CA ARG A 127 -2.41 9.00 -6.28
C ARG A 127 -1.59 8.97 -7.57
N PRO A 128 -1.64 10.03 -8.39
CA PRO A 128 -0.83 10.11 -9.59
C PRO A 128 0.65 10.34 -9.22
N SER A 129 1.53 9.73 -10.01
CA SER A 129 2.96 10.02 -10.06
C SER A 129 3.34 10.34 -11.51
N ASP A 130 4.00 11.48 -11.71
CA ASP A 130 4.53 11.97 -12.97
C ASP A 130 6.08 11.92 -13.03
N GLU A 131 6.74 11.66 -11.90
CA GLU A 131 8.21 11.65 -11.81
C GLU A 131 8.73 10.31 -11.24
N PHE A 132 9.66 9.71 -11.98
CA PHE A 132 10.29 8.44 -11.65
C PHE A 132 11.80 8.61 -11.63
N TRP A 133 12.44 8.05 -10.60
CA TRP A 133 13.83 8.32 -10.27
C TRP A 133 14.66 7.04 -10.36
N LYS A 134 15.87 7.18 -10.89
CA LYS A 134 16.91 6.15 -10.87
C LYS A 134 18.19 6.78 -10.32
N LEU A 135 18.73 6.20 -9.27
CA LEU A 135 19.91 6.69 -8.57
C LEU A 135 20.95 5.58 -8.47
N LYS A 136 22.23 5.93 -8.47
CA LYS A 136 23.30 4.97 -8.13
C LYS A 136 23.12 4.50 -6.69
N SER A 137 23.28 3.20 -6.47
CA SER A 137 23.13 2.62 -5.14
C SER A 137 24.20 3.13 -4.17
N PRO A 138 23.87 3.35 -2.88
CA PRO A 138 24.85 3.54 -1.83
C PRO A 138 25.65 2.25 -1.60
N GLU A 139 26.81 2.33 -0.93
CA GLU A 139 27.67 1.17 -0.70
C GLU A 139 26.93 -0.03 -0.09
N ARG A 140 25.97 0.23 0.81
CA ARG A 140 25.21 -0.78 1.53
C ARG A 140 23.72 -0.61 1.35
N LEU A 141 23.03 -1.73 1.14
CA LEU A 141 21.57 -1.83 1.10
C LEU A 141 21.08 -2.67 2.28
N ILE A 142 19.80 -2.50 2.62
CA ILE A 142 19.15 -3.27 3.68
C ILE A 142 18.05 -4.12 3.05
N LYS A 143 18.12 -5.43 3.31
CA LYS A 143 17.07 -6.39 2.99
C LYS A 143 16.29 -6.75 4.24
N ILE A 144 15.00 -6.46 4.23
CA ILE A 144 14.08 -6.79 5.32
C ILE A 144 13.21 -7.95 4.89
N THR A 145 13.13 -8.98 5.73
CA THR A 145 12.18 -10.09 5.57
C THR A 145 11.18 -10.07 6.72
N THR A 146 9.90 -10.06 6.42
CA THR A 146 8.83 -10.09 7.43
C THR A 146 8.45 -11.53 7.82
N ARG A 147 7.66 -11.69 8.88
CA ARG A 147 7.18 -12.98 9.38
C ARG A 147 6.25 -13.67 8.40
N THR A 148 5.44 -12.93 7.64
CA THR A 148 4.69 -13.54 6.53
C THR A 148 5.57 -13.90 5.33
N GLY A 149 6.85 -13.55 5.34
CA GLY A 149 7.79 -13.84 4.24
C GLY A 149 7.83 -12.78 3.15
N ARG A 150 7.27 -11.57 3.38
CA ARG A 150 7.47 -10.45 2.45
C ARG A 150 8.91 -10.00 2.52
N GLN A 151 9.45 -9.54 1.39
CA GLN A 151 10.83 -9.09 1.30
C GLN A 151 10.91 -7.79 0.52
N ILE A 152 11.78 -6.90 0.99
CA ILE A 152 12.11 -5.65 0.32
C ILE A 152 13.58 -5.35 0.51
N ILE A 153 14.22 -4.83 -0.54
CA ILE A 153 15.59 -4.34 -0.51
C ILE A 153 15.52 -2.84 -0.78
N LEU A 154 16.14 -2.05 0.09
CA LEU A 154 16.04 -0.60 0.10
C LEU A 154 17.30 0.04 0.66
N THR A 155 17.44 1.35 0.45
CA THR A 155 18.51 2.13 1.08
C THR A 155 18.31 2.23 2.60
N PRO A 156 19.38 2.38 3.39
CA PRO A 156 19.31 2.51 4.85
C PRO A 156 18.39 3.64 5.36
N GLU A 157 18.28 4.73 4.60
CA GLU A 157 17.53 5.95 4.93
C GLU A 157 16.04 5.81 4.63
N THR A 158 15.63 4.88 3.75
CA THR A 158 14.22 4.71 3.36
C THR A 158 13.36 4.46 4.60
N LYS A 159 12.36 5.33 4.80
CA LYS A 159 11.45 5.23 5.94
C LYS A 159 10.29 4.28 5.64
N MET A 160 9.93 3.47 6.63
CA MET A 160 8.74 2.62 6.61
C MET A 160 7.90 2.92 7.85
N ILE A 161 6.60 2.66 7.75
CA ILE A 161 5.69 2.87 8.86
C ILE A 161 5.87 1.74 9.89
N SER A 162 6.05 2.12 11.15
CA SER A 162 6.08 1.22 12.31
C SER A 162 5.00 1.62 13.33
N ILE A 163 4.84 0.80 14.37
CA ILE A 163 3.98 1.10 15.51
C ILE A 163 4.70 0.77 16.82
N GLU A 164 4.87 1.79 17.65
CA GLU A 164 5.55 1.73 18.94
C GLU A 164 4.62 2.25 20.03
N ASN A 165 4.38 1.42 21.05
CA ASN A 165 3.45 1.72 22.16
C ASN A 165 2.06 2.20 21.70
N GLY A 166 1.57 1.61 20.59
CA GLY A 166 0.28 1.95 20.00
C GLY A 166 0.26 3.24 19.18
N LYS A 167 1.38 3.96 19.04
CA LYS A 167 1.54 5.14 18.18
C LYS A 167 2.22 4.77 16.87
N ILE A 168 1.70 5.29 15.76
CA ILE A 168 2.28 5.10 14.43
C ILE A 168 3.42 6.07 14.22
N ILE A 169 4.55 5.58 13.72
CA ILE A 169 5.75 6.38 13.46
C ILE A 169 6.36 6.01 12.11
N TRP A 170 7.10 6.95 11.53
CA TRP A 170 8.02 6.67 10.42
C TRP A 170 9.39 6.33 10.98
N LYS A 171 9.93 5.17 10.60
CA LYS A 171 11.22 4.67 11.07
C LYS A 171 12.10 4.34 9.87
N GLU A 172 13.36 4.76 9.90
CA GLU A 172 14.34 4.45 8.85
C GLU A 172 14.68 2.96 8.86
N ALA A 173 14.96 2.41 7.68
CA ALA A 173 15.30 1.00 7.49
C ALA A 173 16.43 0.51 8.39
N LYS A 174 17.48 1.32 8.55
CA LYS A 174 18.63 1.01 9.41
C LYS A 174 18.31 0.90 10.89
N ASN A 175 17.22 1.52 11.34
CA ASN A 175 16.84 1.56 12.75
C ASN A 175 15.91 0.41 13.15
N PHE A 176 15.38 -0.34 12.18
CA PHE A 176 14.56 -1.52 12.46
C PHE A 176 15.39 -2.65 13.06
N ARG A 177 14.73 -3.46 13.90
CA ARG A 177 15.30 -4.68 14.49
C ARG A 177 14.37 -5.88 14.27
N SER A 178 14.90 -7.09 14.40
CA SER A 178 14.06 -8.29 14.39
C SER A 178 13.02 -8.22 15.52
N GLY A 179 11.77 -8.56 15.22
CA GLY A 179 10.64 -8.45 16.13
C GLY A 179 9.87 -7.13 16.08
N ASP A 180 10.44 -6.08 15.49
CA ASP A 180 9.74 -4.80 15.26
C ASP A 180 8.52 -5.01 14.34
N ASN A 181 7.49 -4.18 14.51
CA ASN A 181 6.34 -4.21 13.62
C ASN A 181 6.54 -3.25 12.46
N VAL A 182 6.18 -3.68 11.25
CA VAL A 182 6.18 -2.86 10.04
C VAL A 182 4.80 -2.91 9.41
N ALA A 183 4.33 -1.77 8.90
CA ALA A 183 3.08 -1.69 8.18
C ALA A 183 3.21 -2.32 6.80
N VAL A 184 2.34 -3.26 6.50
CA VAL A 184 2.19 -3.85 5.16
C VAL A 184 0.73 -3.76 4.72
N ALA A 185 0.50 -3.78 3.42
CA ALA A 185 -0.85 -3.75 2.86
C ALA A 185 -1.61 -5.04 3.25
N ARG A 186 -2.82 -4.87 3.80
CA ARG A 186 -3.75 -5.95 4.16
C ARG A 186 -4.58 -6.43 2.96
N LYS A 187 -4.80 -5.52 2.02
CA LYS A 187 -5.45 -5.77 0.73
C LYS A 187 -4.70 -4.99 -0.36
N LEU A 188 -5.01 -5.21 -1.63
CA LEU A 188 -4.61 -4.35 -2.75
C LEU A 188 -5.83 -4.07 -3.61
N GLU A 189 -5.96 -2.83 -4.10
CA GLU A 189 -7.02 -2.50 -5.05
C GLU A 189 -6.60 -2.86 -6.46
N HIS A 190 -7.55 -3.17 -7.34
CA HIS A 190 -7.23 -3.45 -8.74
C HIS A 190 -8.43 -3.28 -9.64
N ARG A 191 -8.30 -2.46 -10.68
CA ARG A 191 -9.35 -2.28 -11.71
C ARG A 191 -9.24 -3.33 -12.82
N GLY A 192 -8.01 -3.59 -13.23
CA GLY A 192 -7.64 -4.57 -14.23
C GLY A 192 -7.94 -4.21 -15.66
N ARG A 193 -7.16 -4.81 -16.57
CA ARG A 193 -7.20 -4.56 -18.00
C ARG A 193 -7.72 -5.78 -18.74
N LYS A 194 -8.69 -5.58 -19.64
CA LYS A 194 -9.06 -6.61 -20.62
C LYS A 194 -7.92 -6.69 -21.66
N ILE A 195 -7.42 -7.89 -21.90
CA ILE A 195 -6.34 -8.14 -22.85
C ILE A 195 -6.93 -8.92 -24.03
N LEU A 196 -6.86 -8.35 -25.22
CA LEU A 196 -7.16 -9.09 -26.44
C LEU A 196 -6.08 -10.14 -26.63
N THR A 197 -6.48 -11.36 -27.01
CA THR A 197 -5.50 -12.42 -27.30
C THR A 197 -4.58 -12.01 -28.44
N LEU A 198 -5.08 -11.17 -29.35
CA LEU A 198 -4.34 -10.60 -30.46
C LEU A 198 -3.13 -9.77 -30.01
N GLU A 199 -3.25 -8.99 -28.93
CA GLU A 199 -2.15 -8.19 -28.35
C GLU A 199 -0.97 -9.08 -27.91
N LEU A 200 -1.20 -10.36 -27.64
CA LEU A 200 -0.17 -11.29 -27.17
C LEU A 200 0.57 -12.02 -28.29
N ILE A 201 0.12 -11.89 -29.54
CA ILE A 201 0.66 -12.64 -30.68
C ILE A 201 0.96 -11.75 -31.89
N GLU A 202 0.71 -10.44 -31.81
CA GLU A 202 0.90 -9.50 -32.92
C GLU A 202 2.36 -9.36 -33.36
N ASP A 203 3.30 -9.63 -32.45
CA ASP A 203 4.74 -9.59 -32.68
C ASP A 203 5.28 -10.89 -33.31
N GLN A 204 4.39 -11.78 -33.77
CA GLN A 204 4.75 -12.98 -34.50
C GLN A 204 4.55 -12.81 -36.01
N ASP A 205 5.64 -12.85 -36.77
CA ASP A 205 5.64 -12.57 -38.22
C ASP A 205 4.96 -13.64 -39.08
N ASN A 206 4.84 -14.87 -38.58
CA ASN A 206 4.42 -16.04 -39.37
C ASN A 206 2.99 -16.52 -39.09
N ILE A 207 2.16 -15.68 -38.46
CA ILE A 207 0.75 -16.01 -38.20
C ILE A 207 -0.10 -15.61 -39.39
N VAL A 208 -0.82 -16.58 -39.94
CA VAL A 208 -1.83 -16.41 -40.99
C VAL A 208 -3.21 -16.46 -40.36
N VAL A 209 -4.10 -15.57 -40.79
CA VAL A 209 -5.48 -15.50 -40.29
C VAL A 209 -6.49 -15.93 -41.36
N TYR A 210 -7.55 -16.59 -40.93
CA TYR A 210 -8.62 -17.08 -41.79
C TYR A 210 -9.96 -16.47 -41.38
N GLY A 211 -10.87 -16.33 -42.35
CA GLY A 211 -12.19 -15.71 -42.14
C GLY A 211 -12.20 -14.18 -42.34
N ALA A 212 -11.04 -13.56 -42.58
CA ALA A 212 -10.91 -12.11 -42.67
C ALA A 212 -11.03 -11.52 -44.09
N LYS A 213 -11.25 -12.34 -45.13
CA LYS A 213 -11.15 -11.89 -46.54
C LYS A 213 -12.14 -10.79 -46.91
N THR A 214 -13.39 -10.90 -46.47
CA THR A 214 -14.43 -9.88 -46.68
C THR A 214 -14.06 -8.56 -46.01
N PHE A 215 -13.53 -8.63 -44.79
CA PHE A 215 -13.04 -7.47 -44.05
C PHE A 215 -11.81 -6.83 -44.71
N VAL A 216 -10.87 -7.63 -45.20
CA VAL A 216 -9.71 -7.13 -45.97
C VAL A 216 -10.17 -6.40 -47.22
N LYS A 217 -11.13 -6.97 -47.98
CA LYS A 217 -11.68 -6.31 -49.17
C LYS A 217 -12.24 -4.93 -48.82
N LYS A 218 -13.05 -4.85 -47.77
CA LYS A 218 -13.61 -3.58 -47.26
C LYS A 218 -12.51 -2.57 -46.89
N ILE A 219 -11.50 -2.98 -46.11
CA ILE A 219 -10.37 -2.11 -45.72
C ILE A 219 -9.64 -1.57 -46.96
N LEU A 220 -9.41 -2.43 -47.96
CA LEU A 220 -8.71 -2.02 -49.18
C LEU A 220 -9.52 -0.99 -49.99
N GLU A 221 -10.84 -1.13 -50.06
CA GLU A 221 -11.74 -0.15 -50.69
C GLU A 221 -11.71 1.20 -49.94
N GLU A 222 -11.79 1.17 -48.61
CA GLU A 222 -11.71 2.36 -47.76
C GLU A 222 -10.38 3.09 -47.90
N LEU A 223 -9.26 2.35 -47.93
CA LEU A 223 -7.92 2.93 -48.11
C LEU A 223 -7.74 3.56 -49.50
N LYS A 224 -8.24 2.93 -50.56
CA LYS A 224 -8.19 3.48 -51.92
C LYS A 224 -8.97 4.78 -52.01
N SER A 225 -10.18 4.81 -51.45
CA SER A 225 -11.02 6.01 -51.40
C SER A 225 -10.36 7.12 -50.56
N LYS A 226 -9.93 6.82 -49.34
CA LYS A 226 -9.34 7.79 -48.40
C LYS A 226 -8.08 8.47 -48.93
N TYR A 227 -7.25 7.76 -49.68
CA TYR A 227 -5.99 8.28 -50.21
C TYR A 227 -6.02 8.59 -51.71
N ASN A 228 -7.17 8.40 -52.36
CA ASN A 228 -7.34 8.50 -53.82
C ASN A 228 -6.26 7.73 -54.60
N LEU A 229 -6.07 6.45 -54.26
CA LEU A 229 -5.02 5.58 -54.83
C LEU A 229 -5.62 4.44 -55.65
N THR A 230 -4.94 4.08 -56.74
CA THR A 230 -5.15 2.81 -57.46
C THR A 230 -4.64 1.62 -56.64
N THR A 231 -5.04 0.39 -57.02
CA THR A 231 -4.54 -0.85 -56.39
C THR A 231 -3.01 -0.94 -56.46
N ARG A 232 -2.42 -0.56 -57.59
CA ARG A 232 -0.99 -0.60 -57.85
C ARG A 232 -0.21 0.40 -57.01
N GLU A 233 -0.73 1.62 -56.85
CA GLU A 233 -0.13 2.64 -55.98
C GLU A 233 -0.23 2.25 -54.50
N LEU A 234 -1.36 1.67 -54.09
CA LEU A 234 -1.51 1.14 -52.73
C LEU A 234 -0.54 -0.02 -52.47
N ALA A 235 -0.36 -0.93 -53.45
CA ALA A 235 0.61 -2.03 -53.38
C ALA A 235 2.05 -1.51 -53.19
N ARG A 236 2.43 -0.51 -53.99
CA ARG A 236 3.75 0.15 -53.90
C ARG A 236 3.96 0.84 -52.56
N LYS A 237 2.95 1.58 -52.07
CA LYS A 237 2.99 2.26 -50.76
C LYS A 237 3.12 1.30 -49.59
N LEU A 238 2.55 0.10 -49.71
CA LEU A 238 2.61 -0.92 -48.67
C LEU A 238 3.87 -1.79 -48.73
N GLY A 239 4.57 -1.81 -49.88
CA GLY A 239 5.70 -2.71 -50.15
C GLY A 239 5.26 -4.16 -50.38
N ILE A 240 4.10 -4.37 -51.01
CA ILE A 240 3.44 -5.67 -51.12
C ILE A 240 3.15 -5.95 -52.61
N ASN A 241 3.31 -7.21 -53.04
CA ASN A 241 2.95 -7.62 -54.40
C ASN A 241 1.45 -7.40 -54.68
N GLU A 242 1.13 -6.82 -55.83
CA GLU A 242 -0.23 -6.49 -56.28
C GLU A 242 -1.18 -7.70 -56.24
N ASP A 243 -0.72 -8.90 -56.63
CA ASP A 243 -1.48 -10.17 -56.60
C ASP A 243 -2.07 -10.51 -55.24
N LYS A 244 -1.41 -10.05 -54.17
CA LYS A 244 -1.90 -10.24 -52.81
C LYS A 244 -3.18 -9.44 -52.58
N LEU A 245 -3.23 -8.22 -53.08
CA LEU A 245 -4.27 -7.23 -52.79
C LEU A 245 -5.52 -7.43 -53.65
N TYR A 246 -5.39 -7.84 -54.92
CA TYR A 246 -6.54 -8.02 -55.81
C TYR A 246 -7.10 -9.45 -55.84
N TYR A 247 -6.29 -10.47 -55.49
CA TYR A 247 -6.72 -11.87 -55.59
C TYR A 247 -6.56 -12.62 -54.27
N ASN A 248 -5.33 -12.83 -53.79
CA ASN A 248 -5.08 -13.79 -52.72
C ASN A 248 -5.80 -13.45 -51.40
N TRP A 249 -5.90 -12.18 -51.04
CA TRP A 249 -6.49 -11.78 -49.76
C TRP A 249 -7.98 -11.48 -49.81
N VAL A 250 -8.54 -11.30 -51.00
CA VAL A 250 -9.93 -10.84 -51.17
C VAL A 250 -10.83 -11.89 -51.80
N ASN A 251 -10.30 -12.77 -52.65
CA ASN A 251 -11.09 -13.80 -53.31
C ASN A 251 -11.33 -14.98 -52.35
N PRO A 252 -12.58 -15.33 -52.00
CA PRO A 252 -12.91 -16.48 -51.14
C PRO A 252 -12.24 -17.78 -51.60
N ASN A 253 -12.17 -18.02 -52.92
CA ASN A 253 -11.66 -19.24 -53.54
C ASN A 253 -10.12 -19.33 -53.59
N ALA A 254 -9.40 -18.23 -53.32
CA ALA A 254 -7.94 -18.25 -53.32
C ALA A 254 -7.39 -19.05 -52.12
N LYS A 255 -6.31 -19.82 -52.34
CA LYS A 255 -5.61 -20.52 -51.25
C LYS A 255 -4.86 -19.57 -50.31
N GLY A 256 -4.44 -18.42 -50.82
CA GLY A 256 -3.75 -17.38 -50.05
C GLY A 256 -4.62 -16.77 -48.96
N ASN A 257 -4.00 -16.40 -47.84
CA ASN A 257 -4.62 -15.67 -46.74
C ASN A 257 -3.63 -14.62 -46.24
N ILE A 258 -4.15 -13.55 -45.65
CA ILE A 258 -3.34 -12.44 -45.14
C ILE A 258 -2.61 -12.85 -43.85
N SER A 259 -1.39 -12.35 -43.65
CA SER A 259 -0.74 -12.49 -42.34
C SER A 259 -1.39 -11.57 -41.31
N LEU A 260 -1.26 -11.92 -40.04
CA LEU A 260 -1.81 -11.11 -38.96
C LEU A 260 -1.19 -9.72 -38.91
N ARG A 261 0.13 -9.63 -39.12
CA ARG A 261 0.87 -8.37 -39.14
C ARG A 261 0.41 -7.46 -40.28
N GLU A 262 0.22 -8.01 -41.48
CA GLU A 262 -0.30 -7.28 -42.64
C GLU A 262 -1.75 -6.82 -42.38
N LEU A 263 -2.61 -7.67 -41.81
CA LEU A 263 -3.98 -7.31 -41.46
C LEU A 263 -4.03 -6.15 -40.47
N ILE A 264 -3.27 -6.23 -39.36
CA ILE A 264 -3.22 -5.16 -38.35
C ILE A 264 -2.72 -3.86 -38.99
N LYS A 265 -1.68 -3.92 -39.83
CA LYS A 265 -1.14 -2.75 -40.52
C LYS A 265 -2.20 -2.08 -41.39
N LEU A 266 -2.90 -2.84 -42.24
CA LEU A 266 -3.95 -2.31 -43.12
C LEU A 266 -5.10 -1.72 -42.32
N ALA A 267 -5.61 -2.46 -41.34
CA ALA A 267 -6.75 -2.06 -40.54
C ALA A 267 -6.46 -0.79 -39.71
N LYS A 268 -5.26 -0.67 -39.12
CA LYS A 268 -4.82 0.56 -38.44
C LYS A 268 -4.76 1.76 -39.38
N MET A 269 -4.26 1.60 -40.60
CA MET A 269 -4.23 2.69 -41.60
C MET A 269 -5.64 3.17 -41.97
N ALA A 270 -6.62 2.26 -41.95
CA ALA A 270 -8.03 2.57 -42.16
C ALA A 270 -8.74 3.12 -40.91
N GLY A 271 -8.08 3.10 -39.74
CA GLY A 271 -8.62 3.65 -38.49
C GLY A 271 -9.30 2.63 -37.57
N TYR A 272 -9.20 1.33 -37.85
CA TYR A 272 -9.76 0.29 -37.00
C TYR A 272 -8.89 0.02 -35.77
N THR A 273 -9.56 -0.28 -34.66
CA THR A 273 -8.99 -0.73 -33.40
C THR A 273 -8.69 -2.24 -33.41
N TYR A 274 -7.85 -2.71 -32.48
CA TYR A 274 -7.61 -4.16 -32.29
C TYR A 274 -8.89 -4.94 -31.98
N ASP A 275 -9.82 -4.30 -31.28
CA ASP A 275 -11.08 -4.93 -30.90
C ASP A 275 -11.94 -5.24 -32.12
N GLU A 276 -12.06 -4.27 -33.03
CA GLU A 276 -12.78 -4.44 -34.29
C GLU A 276 -12.10 -5.46 -35.18
N ILE A 277 -10.77 -5.39 -35.32
CA ILE A 277 -9.98 -6.36 -36.12
C ILE A 277 -10.26 -7.79 -35.63
N SER A 278 -10.31 -8.00 -34.32
CA SER A 278 -10.49 -9.33 -33.74
C SER A 278 -11.86 -9.96 -34.05
N ASN A 279 -12.89 -9.16 -34.34
CA ASN A 279 -14.23 -9.67 -34.70
C ASN A 279 -14.26 -10.35 -36.07
N HIS A 280 -13.26 -10.07 -36.91
CA HIS A 280 -13.19 -10.55 -38.29
C HIS A 280 -12.21 -11.71 -38.48
N ILE A 281 -11.66 -12.27 -37.39
CA ILE A 281 -10.73 -13.40 -37.46
C ILE A 281 -11.40 -14.65 -36.89
N ALA A 282 -11.56 -15.68 -37.72
CA ALA A 282 -12.17 -16.94 -37.32
C ALA A 282 -11.13 -17.97 -36.82
N PHE A 283 -9.98 -18.04 -37.50
CA PHE A 283 -8.91 -18.99 -37.14
C PHE A 283 -7.53 -18.38 -37.33
N PHE A 284 -6.57 -18.94 -36.59
CA PHE A 284 -5.16 -18.61 -36.66
C PHE A 284 -4.38 -19.87 -37.06
N SER A 285 -3.33 -19.70 -37.85
CA SER A 285 -2.36 -20.77 -38.11
C SER A 285 -0.96 -20.23 -38.24
N GLN A 286 0.05 -21.01 -37.85
CA GLN A 286 1.40 -20.75 -38.34
C GLN A 286 1.49 -21.17 -39.82
N ARG A 287 2.39 -20.55 -40.58
CA ARG A 287 2.68 -21.00 -41.95
C ARG A 287 2.95 -22.53 -41.96
N ARG A 288 2.13 -23.29 -42.70
CA ARG A 288 2.12 -24.78 -42.77
C ARG A 288 1.74 -25.50 -41.45
N GLY A 289 1.13 -24.82 -40.49
CA GLY A 289 0.61 -25.39 -39.25
C GLY A 289 -0.90 -25.68 -39.28
N SER A 290 -1.39 -26.33 -38.22
CA SER A 290 -2.82 -26.57 -38.02
C SER A 290 -3.58 -25.29 -37.68
N LYS A 291 -4.79 -25.15 -38.22
CA LYS A 291 -5.71 -24.06 -37.85
C LYS A 291 -6.20 -24.26 -36.43
N ILE A 292 -6.16 -23.20 -35.63
CA ILE A 292 -6.71 -23.17 -34.28
C ILE A 292 -7.67 -21.99 -34.12
N LYS A 293 -8.61 -22.12 -33.19
CA LYS A 293 -9.36 -20.98 -32.66
C LYS A 293 -8.57 -20.33 -31.52
N LEU A 294 -8.87 -19.07 -31.23
CA LEU A 294 -8.44 -18.40 -30.01
C LEU A 294 -9.61 -17.57 -29.49
N PRO A 295 -9.82 -17.47 -28.17
CA PRO A 295 -10.82 -16.58 -27.63
C PRO A 295 -10.45 -15.12 -27.97
N LYS A 296 -11.44 -14.26 -28.26
CA LYS A 296 -11.21 -12.83 -28.54
C LYS A 296 -10.38 -12.15 -27.44
N TYR A 297 -10.76 -12.36 -26.19
CA TYR A 297 -10.03 -11.92 -25.01
C TYR A 297 -9.51 -13.09 -24.19
N ILE A 298 -8.44 -12.84 -23.44
CA ILE A 298 -8.04 -13.75 -22.35
C ILE A 298 -9.17 -13.81 -21.32
N ASN A 299 -9.86 -14.96 -21.27
CA ASN A 299 -11.03 -15.20 -20.44
C ASN A 299 -10.69 -16.15 -19.25
N GLN A 300 -11.69 -16.45 -18.41
CA GLN A 300 -11.48 -17.30 -17.24
C GLN A 300 -11.10 -18.73 -17.62
N ASP A 301 -11.71 -19.29 -18.67
CA ASP A 301 -11.40 -20.64 -19.16
C ASP A 301 -9.95 -20.75 -19.64
N PHE A 302 -9.47 -19.76 -20.40
CA PHE A 302 -8.07 -19.70 -20.84
C PHE A 302 -7.13 -19.60 -19.65
N MET A 303 -7.44 -18.75 -18.66
CA MET A 303 -6.57 -18.59 -17.49
C MET A 303 -6.57 -19.84 -16.59
N TYR A 304 -7.70 -20.52 -16.44
CA TYR A 304 -7.76 -21.80 -15.74
C TYR A 304 -6.96 -22.88 -16.48
N PHE A 305 -7.08 -22.96 -17.82
CA PHE A 305 -6.21 -23.79 -18.66
C PHE A 305 -4.72 -23.46 -18.45
N ALA A 306 -4.35 -22.18 -18.45
CA ALA A 306 -2.98 -21.75 -18.20
C ALA A 306 -2.49 -22.15 -16.80
N GLY A 307 -3.37 -22.12 -15.79
CA GLY A 307 -3.08 -22.60 -14.43
C GLY A 307 -2.80 -24.10 -14.38
N LEU A 308 -3.62 -24.91 -15.05
CA LEU A 308 -3.39 -26.36 -15.19
C LEU A 308 -2.07 -26.65 -15.90
N VAL A 309 -1.74 -25.90 -16.96
CA VAL A 309 -0.47 -26.06 -17.65
C VAL A 309 0.69 -25.62 -16.77
N ALA A 310 0.54 -24.56 -15.97
CA ALA A 310 1.59 -24.07 -15.07
C ALA A 310 1.96 -25.10 -13.99
N GLY A 311 0.97 -25.78 -13.40
CA GLY A 311 1.20 -26.84 -12.40
C GLY A 311 1.71 -28.13 -13.03
N ASP A 312 0.80 -28.95 -13.56
CA ASP A 312 1.11 -30.31 -14.04
C ASP A 312 1.36 -30.42 -15.55
N GLY A 313 1.38 -29.28 -16.27
CA GLY A 313 1.65 -29.30 -17.70
C GLY A 313 3.12 -29.44 -18.06
N SER A 314 3.41 -29.71 -19.33
CA SER A 314 4.72 -29.53 -19.95
C SER A 314 4.61 -28.90 -21.34
N ILE A 315 5.59 -28.07 -21.68
CA ILE A 315 5.68 -27.38 -22.98
C ILE A 315 7.04 -27.72 -23.58
N SER A 316 7.07 -28.44 -24.69
CA SER A 316 8.33 -28.89 -25.30
C SER A 316 8.30 -28.66 -26.81
N LYS A 317 9.46 -28.30 -27.38
CA LYS A 317 9.63 -28.26 -28.84
C LYS A 317 9.49 -29.67 -29.44
N THR A 318 8.88 -29.77 -30.61
CA THR A 318 8.84 -31.00 -31.40
C THR A 318 9.97 -31.01 -32.42
N ASN A 319 10.33 -32.19 -32.92
CA ASN A 319 11.40 -32.37 -33.91
C ASN A 319 11.15 -31.59 -35.22
N TYR A 320 9.89 -31.29 -35.54
CA TYR A 320 9.49 -30.56 -36.74
C TYR A 320 9.29 -29.06 -36.50
N GLY A 321 9.82 -28.50 -35.40
CA GLY A 321 9.79 -27.06 -35.11
C GLY A 321 8.46 -26.54 -34.51
N GLY A 322 7.54 -27.44 -34.17
CA GLY A 322 6.31 -27.13 -33.44
C GLY A 322 6.48 -27.17 -31.93
N TYR A 323 5.38 -27.01 -31.18
CA TYR A 323 5.36 -27.13 -29.73
C TYR A 323 4.30 -28.13 -29.30
N SER A 324 4.67 -29.03 -28.40
CA SER A 324 3.81 -29.98 -27.71
C SER A 324 3.43 -29.41 -26.35
N ILE A 325 2.13 -29.34 -26.08
CA ILE A 325 1.57 -28.98 -24.79
C ILE A 325 0.92 -30.23 -24.23
N ARG A 326 1.44 -30.73 -23.11
CA ARG A 326 0.98 -31.95 -22.46
C ARG A 326 0.51 -31.64 -21.04
N PHE A 327 -0.57 -32.28 -20.59
CA PHE A 327 -1.06 -32.23 -19.21
C PHE A 327 -1.09 -33.65 -18.64
N SER A 328 -0.25 -33.92 -17.64
CA SER A 328 -0.12 -35.24 -17.00
C SER A 328 -0.70 -35.18 -15.59
N ASN A 329 -1.82 -35.86 -15.33
CA ASN A 329 -2.44 -35.82 -14.00
C ASN A 329 -3.25 -37.10 -13.74
N THR A 330 -3.23 -37.61 -12.51
CA THR A 330 -3.95 -38.84 -12.13
C THR A 330 -5.46 -38.65 -12.01
N SER A 331 -5.94 -37.43 -11.75
CA SER A 331 -7.36 -37.09 -11.69
C SER A 331 -8.02 -37.11 -13.06
N THR A 332 -8.94 -38.07 -13.27
CA THR A 332 -9.75 -38.16 -14.48
C THR A 332 -10.64 -36.92 -14.68
N GLU A 333 -11.15 -36.33 -13.60
CA GLU A 333 -11.97 -35.12 -13.65
C GLU A 333 -11.19 -33.93 -14.22
N LEU A 334 -9.94 -33.73 -13.77
CA LEU A 334 -9.08 -32.65 -14.28
C LEU A 334 -8.68 -32.89 -15.74
N ARG A 335 -8.36 -34.15 -16.12
CA ARG A 335 -8.07 -34.50 -17.53
C ARG A 335 -9.28 -34.21 -18.43
N ASN A 336 -10.48 -34.63 -18.04
CA ASN A 336 -11.70 -34.35 -18.81
C ASN A 336 -11.96 -32.85 -18.95
N LYS A 337 -11.72 -32.07 -17.88
CA LYS A 337 -11.82 -30.61 -17.95
C LYS A 337 -10.78 -30.01 -18.89
N PHE A 338 -9.53 -30.46 -18.84
CA PHE A 338 -8.48 -30.02 -19.75
C PHE A 338 -8.85 -30.31 -21.22
N LYS A 339 -9.32 -31.53 -21.53
CA LYS A 339 -9.81 -31.93 -22.86
C LYS A 339 -10.88 -30.97 -23.38
N LYS A 340 -11.92 -30.72 -22.57
CA LYS A 340 -13.01 -29.80 -22.92
C LYS A 340 -12.53 -28.36 -23.13
N LEU A 341 -11.58 -27.89 -22.33
CA LEU A 341 -11.01 -26.56 -22.50
C LEU A 341 -10.24 -26.42 -23.81
N VAL A 342 -9.44 -27.42 -24.19
CA VAL A 342 -8.69 -27.41 -25.46
C VAL A 342 -9.65 -27.36 -26.65
N GLU A 343 -10.72 -28.15 -26.61
CA GLU A 343 -11.75 -28.17 -27.64
C GLU A 343 -12.48 -26.82 -27.75
N VAL A 344 -12.95 -26.26 -26.63
CA VAL A 344 -13.71 -25.00 -26.60
C VAL A 344 -12.84 -23.80 -26.98
N LEU A 345 -11.62 -23.70 -26.42
CA LEU A 345 -10.76 -22.53 -26.62
C LEU A 345 -10.07 -22.56 -27.98
N PHE A 346 -9.65 -23.75 -28.43
CA PHE A 346 -8.74 -23.90 -29.57
C PHE A 346 -9.35 -24.65 -30.75
N GLY A 347 -10.54 -25.26 -30.59
CA GLY A 347 -11.17 -26.06 -31.65
C GLY A 347 -10.30 -27.24 -32.09
N THR A 348 -9.52 -27.81 -31.17
CA THR A 348 -8.53 -28.86 -31.44
C THR A 348 -8.78 -30.05 -30.53
N SER A 349 -8.50 -31.27 -31.02
CA SER A 349 -8.56 -32.50 -30.22
C SER A 349 -7.27 -32.71 -29.40
N VAL A 350 -7.36 -33.56 -28.39
CA VAL A 350 -6.19 -34.01 -27.61
C VAL A 350 -5.91 -35.48 -27.88
N GLU A 351 -4.63 -35.83 -27.94
CA GLU A 351 -4.13 -37.19 -27.92
C GLU A 351 -4.02 -37.66 -26.46
N GLU A 352 -4.48 -38.88 -26.19
CA GLU A 352 -4.36 -39.51 -24.86
C GLU A 352 -3.18 -40.48 -24.85
N GLY A 353 -2.50 -40.58 -23.72
CA GLY A 353 -1.42 -41.55 -23.55
C GLY A 353 -1.06 -41.75 -22.09
N ILE A 354 -0.05 -42.59 -21.86
CA ILE A 354 0.47 -42.88 -20.51
C ILE A 354 1.98 -42.59 -20.52
N ASP A 355 2.46 -41.85 -19.54
CA ASP A 355 3.88 -41.54 -19.44
C ASP A 355 4.71 -42.72 -18.91
N LYS A 356 6.04 -42.57 -18.90
CA LYS A 356 6.97 -43.61 -18.45
C LYS A 356 6.76 -44.04 -16.98
N ASN A 357 6.08 -43.21 -16.18
CA ASN A 357 5.80 -43.47 -14.77
C ASN A 357 4.39 -44.05 -14.56
N GLY A 358 3.65 -44.31 -15.64
CA GLY A 358 2.27 -44.82 -15.58
C GLY A 358 1.22 -43.74 -15.31
N THR A 359 1.55 -42.45 -15.47
CA THR A 359 0.59 -41.35 -15.30
C THR A 359 -0.10 -41.05 -16.62
N PRO A 360 -1.45 -41.09 -16.68
CA PRO A 360 -2.18 -40.68 -17.87
C PRO A 360 -1.92 -39.22 -18.22
N TYR A 361 -1.80 -38.93 -19.51
CA TYR A 361 -1.63 -37.57 -20.03
C TYR A 361 -2.52 -37.29 -21.24
N LEU A 362 -2.80 -36.00 -21.42
CA LEU A 362 -3.42 -35.44 -22.62
C LEU A 362 -2.42 -34.53 -23.32
N ARG A 363 -2.39 -34.52 -24.65
CA ARG A 363 -1.45 -33.72 -25.44
C ARG A 363 -2.14 -33.09 -26.65
N PHE A 364 -1.73 -31.88 -27.00
CA PHE A 364 -1.99 -31.31 -28.31
C PHE A 364 -0.79 -30.45 -28.76
N HIS A 365 -0.78 -30.08 -30.04
CA HIS A 365 0.32 -29.33 -30.64
C HIS A 365 -0.12 -27.93 -31.05
N SER A 366 0.54 -26.90 -30.50
CA SER A 366 0.29 -25.52 -30.90
C SER A 366 1.42 -24.59 -30.50
N LYS A 367 2.10 -24.03 -31.51
CA LYS A 367 3.14 -23.02 -31.30
C LYS A 367 2.58 -21.67 -30.86
N ILE A 368 1.38 -21.31 -31.34
CA ILE A 368 0.71 -20.07 -30.97
C ILE A 368 0.30 -20.10 -29.49
N VAL A 369 -0.30 -21.21 -29.02
CA VAL A 369 -0.70 -21.32 -27.61
C VAL A 369 0.53 -21.38 -26.69
N ALA A 370 1.58 -22.11 -27.07
CA ALA A 370 2.84 -22.12 -26.32
C ALA A 370 3.46 -20.72 -26.21
N TYR A 371 3.36 -19.92 -27.28
CA TYR A 371 3.83 -18.53 -27.29
C TYR A 371 3.03 -17.64 -26.34
N ILE A 372 1.68 -17.73 -26.36
CA ILE A 372 0.82 -16.99 -25.42
C ILE A 372 1.13 -17.37 -23.98
N LEU A 373 1.28 -18.67 -23.68
CA LEU A 373 1.65 -19.15 -22.34
C LEU A 373 3.01 -18.58 -21.90
N LYS A 374 3.99 -18.51 -22.81
CA LYS A 374 5.29 -17.88 -22.55
C LYS A 374 5.14 -16.39 -22.23
N LYS A 375 4.35 -15.63 -23.01
CA LYS A 375 4.05 -14.21 -22.74
C LYS A 375 3.36 -13.99 -21.39
N LEU A 376 2.58 -14.96 -20.95
CA LEU A 376 1.92 -14.95 -19.65
C LEU A 376 2.86 -15.31 -18.48
N GLY A 377 4.06 -15.83 -18.75
CA GLY A 377 5.03 -16.19 -17.72
C GLY A 377 5.25 -17.70 -17.50
N ILE A 378 4.75 -18.54 -18.42
CA ILE A 378 4.84 -20.00 -18.36
C ILE A 378 5.79 -20.46 -19.47
N PRO A 379 7.09 -20.65 -19.18
CA PRO A 379 8.09 -20.97 -20.21
C PRO A 379 8.08 -22.45 -20.60
N GLU A 380 8.94 -22.79 -21.56
CA GLU A 380 9.22 -24.16 -21.98
C GLU A 380 9.74 -25.02 -20.81
N SER A 381 9.42 -26.32 -20.83
CA SER A 381 9.89 -27.28 -19.84
C SER A 381 11.39 -27.60 -20.01
N PRO A 382 12.16 -27.83 -18.92
CA PRO A 382 11.74 -27.80 -17.52
C PRO A 382 11.44 -26.37 -17.05
N LYS A 383 10.24 -26.17 -16.52
CA LYS A 383 9.69 -24.83 -16.27
C LYS A 383 9.45 -24.50 -14.80
N ALA A 384 9.29 -25.51 -13.94
CA ALA A 384 8.77 -25.33 -12.58
C ALA A 384 9.49 -24.21 -11.78
N HIS A 385 10.83 -24.18 -11.80
CA HIS A 385 11.63 -23.16 -11.10
C HIS A 385 11.72 -21.81 -11.84
N ARG A 386 11.27 -21.74 -13.10
CA ARG A 386 11.35 -20.57 -14.00
C ARG A 386 10.01 -19.87 -14.23
N ILE A 387 8.90 -20.45 -13.78
CA ILE A 387 7.58 -19.81 -13.92
C ILE A 387 7.62 -18.47 -13.20
N ASP A 388 7.19 -17.41 -13.87
CA ASP A 388 7.20 -16.06 -13.33
C ASP A 388 6.04 -15.27 -13.91
N MET A 389 5.02 -14.94 -13.10
CA MET A 389 3.81 -14.27 -13.58
C MET A 389 4.17 -12.95 -14.26
N SER A 390 3.89 -12.85 -15.57
CA SER A 390 4.17 -11.67 -16.36
C SER A 390 3.38 -10.44 -15.90
N GLU A 391 3.82 -9.26 -16.31
CA GLU A 391 3.14 -7.99 -16.07
C GLU A 391 1.73 -7.98 -16.71
N VAL A 392 1.61 -8.59 -17.90
CA VAL A 392 0.33 -8.84 -18.56
C VAL A 392 -0.59 -9.63 -17.63
N MET A 393 -0.12 -10.76 -17.09
CA MET A 393 -0.90 -11.58 -16.17
C MET A 393 -1.29 -10.82 -14.91
N LEU A 394 -0.36 -10.07 -14.30
CA LEU A 394 -0.61 -9.26 -13.11
C LEU A 394 -1.59 -8.10 -13.38
N SER A 395 -1.71 -7.63 -14.62
CA SER A 395 -2.68 -6.60 -15.02
C SER A 395 -4.12 -7.13 -15.18
N LEU A 396 -4.32 -8.44 -15.28
CA LEU A 396 -5.63 -9.03 -15.51
C LEU A 396 -6.61 -8.75 -14.35
N PRO A 397 -7.91 -8.59 -14.62
CA PRO A 397 -8.97 -8.52 -13.61
C PRO A 397 -8.95 -9.69 -12.61
N ASN A 398 -9.41 -9.44 -11.38
CA ASN A 398 -9.43 -10.41 -10.29
C ASN A 398 -10.08 -11.74 -10.68
N ASN A 399 -11.17 -11.70 -11.44
CA ASN A 399 -11.91 -12.91 -11.83
C ASN A 399 -11.11 -13.84 -12.78
N LYS A 400 -10.17 -13.30 -13.56
CA LYS A 400 -9.28 -14.05 -14.46
C LYS A 400 -8.06 -14.59 -13.72
N LEU A 401 -7.47 -13.78 -12.83
CA LEU A 401 -6.39 -14.24 -11.96
C LEU A 401 -6.85 -15.33 -10.99
N ALA A 402 -8.06 -15.21 -10.44
CA ALA A 402 -8.67 -16.26 -9.62
C ALA A 402 -8.72 -17.57 -10.40
N ALA A 403 -9.14 -17.54 -11.67
CA ALA A 403 -9.18 -18.74 -12.51
C ALA A 403 -7.79 -19.37 -12.73
N PHE A 404 -6.76 -18.55 -12.97
CA PHE A 404 -5.37 -19.03 -13.04
C PHE A 404 -4.91 -19.69 -11.74
N ILE A 405 -5.11 -19.01 -10.60
CA ILE A 405 -4.72 -19.53 -9.29
C ILE A 405 -5.48 -20.81 -8.97
N SER A 406 -6.78 -20.89 -9.27
CA SER A 406 -7.56 -22.11 -9.11
C SER A 406 -6.98 -23.29 -9.89
N GLY A 407 -6.66 -23.10 -11.18
CA GLY A 407 -6.08 -24.16 -12.01
C GLY A 407 -4.73 -24.62 -11.49
N LEU A 408 -3.88 -23.69 -11.07
CA LEU A 408 -2.60 -23.98 -10.46
C LEU A 408 -2.74 -24.72 -9.11
N PHE A 409 -3.68 -24.30 -8.26
CA PHE A 409 -3.91 -24.90 -6.94
C PHE A 409 -4.58 -26.28 -7.05
N ASP A 410 -5.45 -26.49 -8.03
CA ASP A 410 -6.03 -27.81 -8.32
C ASP A 410 -4.93 -28.85 -8.67
N CYS A 411 -3.80 -28.41 -9.24
CA CYS A 411 -2.60 -29.22 -9.46
C CYS A 411 -1.74 -29.36 -8.18
N ASP A 412 -1.14 -28.26 -7.73
CA ASP A 412 0.00 -28.30 -6.80
C ASP A 412 -0.35 -28.03 -5.33
N ALA A 413 -1.53 -27.45 -5.05
CA ALA A 413 -1.89 -27.13 -3.67
C ALA A 413 -2.57 -28.31 -2.95
N SER A 414 -2.49 -28.29 -1.63
CA SER A 414 -3.05 -29.30 -0.74
C SER A 414 -3.83 -28.67 0.40
N VAL A 415 -4.89 -29.35 0.85
CA VAL A 415 -5.62 -28.99 2.07
C VAL A 415 -5.13 -29.92 3.18
N VAL A 416 -4.48 -29.36 4.21
CA VAL A 416 -3.96 -30.10 5.36
C VAL A 416 -4.91 -29.90 6.52
N GLU A 417 -5.62 -30.97 6.87
CA GLU A 417 -6.44 -31.05 8.08
C GLU A 417 -5.53 -31.42 9.24
N ARG A 418 -5.62 -30.68 10.35
CA ARG A 418 -4.83 -30.95 11.55
C ARG A 418 -5.76 -31.27 12.72
N GLU A 419 -5.40 -32.29 13.49
CA GLU A 419 -6.12 -32.67 14.72
C GLU A 419 -5.87 -31.65 15.85
N GLY A 420 -4.68 -31.04 15.87
CA GLY A 420 -4.30 -29.92 16.74
C GLY A 420 -3.81 -28.70 15.94
N GLY A 421 -4.21 -27.50 16.37
CA GLY A 421 -3.88 -26.24 15.68
C GLY A 421 -4.82 -25.91 14.51
N SER A 422 -4.46 -24.90 13.70
CA SER A 422 -5.29 -24.48 12.56
C SER A 422 -4.94 -25.28 11.30
N SER A 423 -5.96 -25.87 10.66
CA SER A 423 -5.87 -26.40 9.30
C SER A 423 -5.41 -25.34 8.29
N ILE A 424 -4.85 -25.78 7.17
CA ILE A 424 -4.25 -24.89 6.16
C ILE A 424 -4.53 -25.31 4.73
N ILE A 425 -4.47 -24.34 3.84
CA ILE A 425 -4.17 -24.57 2.42
C ILE A 425 -2.67 -24.34 2.25
N GLU A 426 -1.97 -25.27 1.62
CA GLU A 426 -0.54 -25.21 1.34
C GLU A 426 -0.30 -25.33 -0.16
N PHE A 427 0.50 -24.42 -0.73
CA PHE A 427 0.94 -24.45 -2.12
C PHE A 427 2.46 -24.45 -2.17
N ASP A 428 3.02 -25.44 -2.84
CA ASP A 428 4.47 -25.65 -2.96
C ASP A 428 4.94 -25.35 -4.39
N THR A 429 6.05 -24.62 -4.51
CA THR A 429 6.70 -24.41 -5.81
C THR A 429 8.21 -24.29 -5.67
N THR A 430 8.95 -24.61 -6.73
CA THR A 430 10.39 -24.35 -6.81
C THR A 430 10.71 -22.98 -7.41
N SER A 431 9.71 -22.24 -7.90
CA SER A 431 9.89 -20.86 -8.37
C SER A 431 9.64 -19.86 -7.23
N GLU A 432 10.71 -19.21 -6.80
CA GLU A 432 10.64 -18.11 -5.83
C GLU A 432 9.79 -16.95 -6.35
N LYS A 433 9.95 -16.60 -7.63
CA LYS A 433 9.24 -15.48 -8.26
C LYS A 433 7.74 -15.73 -8.32
N LEU A 434 7.33 -16.95 -8.69
CA LEU A 434 5.93 -17.36 -8.67
C LEU A 434 5.36 -17.28 -7.25
N ALA A 435 6.06 -17.83 -6.26
CA ALA A 435 5.58 -17.83 -4.88
C ALA A 435 5.38 -16.41 -4.32
N LYS A 436 6.35 -15.51 -4.55
CA LYS A 436 6.28 -14.10 -4.13
C LYS A 436 5.15 -13.35 -4.84
N LYS A 437 4.99 -13.53 -6.15
CA LYS A 437 3.92 -12.90 -6.93
C LYS A 437 2.53 -13.42 -6.55
N ILE A 438 2.38 -14.73 -6.31
CA ILE A 438 1.13 -15.30 -5.79
C ILE A 438 0.80 -14.70 -4.42
N GLN A 439 1.78 -14.57 -3.51
CA GLN A 439 1.56 -13.93 -2.21
C GLN A 439 0.99 -12.50 -2.35
N LEU A 440 1.52 -11.70 -3.28
CA LEU A 440 1.01 -10.35 -3.53
C LEU A 440 -0.36 -10.36 -4.22
N VAL A 441 -0.58 -11.26 -5.18
CA VAL A 441 -1.88 -11.39 -5.86
C VAL A 441 -2.99 -11.80 -4.89
N LEU A 442 -2.69 -12.66 -3.91
CA LEU A 442 -3.66 -13.02 -2.86
C LEU A 442 -4.13 -11.79 -2.05
N LEU A 443 -3.31 -10.75 -1.89
CA LEU A 443 -3.73 -9.50 -1.24
C LEU A 443 -4.82 -8.77 -2.02
N ARG A 444 -4.90 -8.94 -3.34
CA ARG A 444 -6.01 -8.37 -4.14
C ARG A 444 -7.38 -8.95 -3.80
N PHE A 445 -7.38 -10.10 -3.12
CA PHE A 445 -8.57 -10.76 -2.58
C PHE A 445 -8.68 -10.58 -1.05
N GLY A 446 -7.83 -9.74 -0.45
CA GLY A 446 -7.74 -9.57 1.00
C GLY A 446 -7.31 -10.83 1.75
N ILE A 447 -6.60 -11.74 1.08
CA ILE A 447 -6.11 -13.01 1.60
C ILE A 447 -4.66 -12.81 2.03
N ILE A 448 -4.40 -12.87 3.34
CA ILE A 448 -3.06 -12.85 3.90
C ILE A 448 -2.51 -14.28 3.93
N SER A 449 -1.38 -14.49 3.25
CA SER A 449 -0.68 -15.78 3.21
C SER A 449 0.74 -15.67 3.77
N PHE A 450 1.29 -16.80 4.20
CA PHE A 450 2.64 -16.91 4.74
C PHE A 450 3.52 -17.66 3.76
N LEU A 451 4.65 -17.07 3.40
CA LEU A 451 5.64 -17.66 2.52
C LEU A 451 6.86 -18.07 3.35
N ARG A 452 7.26 -19.33 3.24
CA ARG A 452 8.51 -19.83 3.82
C ARG A 452 9.35 -20.53 2.77
N LYS A 453 10.68 -20.38 2.88
CA LYS A 453 11.65 -21.17 2.14
C LYS A 453 11.95 -22.45 2.92
N ARG A 454 11.90 -23.60 2.26
CA ARG A 454 12.28 -24.91 2.79
C ARG A 454 13.50 -25.40 2.01
N SER A 455 14.65 -25.40 2.68
CA SER A 455 15.88 -25.94 2.13
C SER A 455 15.67 -27.43 1.83
N SER A 456 15.72 -27.77 0.55
CA SER A 456 15.57 -29.15 0.07
C SER A 456 16.60 -29.49 -0.99
N THR A 457 17.34 -28.50 -1.48
CA THR A 457 18.51 -28.70 -2.34
C THR A 457 19.51 -29.64 -1.70
N GLY A 458 20.01 -30.60 -2.47
CA GLY A 458 20.98 -31.61 -2.02
C GLY A 458 20.36 -32.84 -1.36
N LYS A 459 19.03 -32.87 -1.10
CA LYS A 459 18.37 -34.10 -0.63
C LYS A 459 18.42 -35.18 -1.70
N VAL A 460 18.87 -36.35 -1.30
CA VAL A 460 18.92 -37.56 -2.09
C VAL A 460 17.79 -38.47 -1.60
N GLU A 461 16.82 -38.76 -2.46
CA GLU A 461 15.78 -39.73 -2.20
C GLU A 461 16.00 -40.93 -3.12
N GLU A 462 16.18 -42.10 -2.50
CA GLU A 462 16.27 -43.37 -3.21
C GLU A 462 14.90 -44.05 -3.21
N PHE A 463 14.46 -44.49 -4.37
CA PHE A 463 13.26 -45.32 -4.48
C PHE A 463 13.44 -46.35 -5.57
N THR A 464 12.74 -47.46 -5.41
CA THR A 464 12.67 -48.51 -6.42
C THR A 464 11.55 -48.17 -7.38
N ASP A 465 11.85 -48.07 -8.67
CA ASP A 465 10.80 -47.89 -9.67
C ASP A 465 9.96 -49.16 -9.82
N ARG A 466 8.84 -49.06 -10.56
CA ARG A 466 7.91 -50.18 -10.76
C ARG A 466 8.53 -51.40 -11.44
N ASN A 467 9.74 -51.27 -12.00
CA ASN A 467 10.48 -52.34 -12.67
C ASN A 467 11.63 -52.88 -11.80
N GLY A 468 11.65 -52.57 -10.50
CA GLY A 468 12.68 -53.04 -9.58
C GLY A 468 14.00 -52.28 -9.65
N ARG A 469 14.09 -51.19 -10.43
CA ARG A 469 15.35 -50.43 -10.59
C ARG A 469 15.46 -49.36 -9.51
N ARG A 470 16.60 -49.32 -8.81
CA ARG A 470 16.92 -48.22 -7.89
C ARG A 470 17.08 -46.92 -8.67
N LYS A 471 16.31 -45.90 -8.30
CA LYS A 471 16.42 -44.54 -8.80
C LYS A 471 16.78 -43.60 -7.67
N VAL A 472 17.73 -42.73 -7.97
CA VAL A 472 18.20 -41.69 -7.06
C VAL A 472 17.70 -40.35 -7.60
N ILE A 473 16.83 -39.67 -6.86
CA ILE A 473 16.45 -38.28 -7.15
C ILE A 473 17.26 -37.37 -6.24
N ARG A 474 18.11 -36.55 -6.85
CA ARG A 474 18.75 -35.42 -6.16
C ARG A 474 17.91 -34.17 -6.37
N THR A 475 17.44 -33.58 -5.28
CA THR A 475 16.69 -32.32 -5.34
C THR A 475 17.66 -31.16 -5.62
N ILE A 476 17.41 -30.42 -6.70
CA ILE A 476 18.32 -29.36 -7.19
C ILE A 476 17.88 -27.96 -6.73
N HIS A 477 16.61 -27.79 -6.36
CA HIS A 477 16.04 -26.50 -6.02
C HIS A 477 15.37 -26.53 -4.65
N ASP A 478 15.46 -25.42 -3.93
CA ASP A 478 14.70 -25.21 -2.70
C ASP A 478 13.19 -25.09 -3.00
N LYS A 479 12.37 -25.45 -2.01
CA LYS A 479 10.92 -25.34 -2.11
C LYS A 479 10.44 -24.08 -1.40
N TYR A 480 9.57 -23.34 -2.05
CA TYR A 480 8.86 -22.19 -1.51
C TYR A 480 7.43 -22.62 -1.19
N VAL A 481 7.06 -22.51 0.08
CA VAL A 481 5.81 -23.02 0.62
C VAL A 481 4.95 -21.84 1.05
N LEU A 482 3.81 -21.68 0.39
CA LEU A 482 2.83 -20.65 0.67
C LEU A 482 1.65 -21.27 1.43
N THR A 483 1.34 -20.72 2.61
CA THR A 483 0.26 -21.23 3.47
C THR A 483 -0.82 -20.18 3.76
N ILE A 484 -2.07 -20.63 3.77
CA ILE A 484 -3.26 -19.82 4.05
C ILE A 484 -3.99 -20.43 5.25
N TYR A 485 -4.25 -19.60 6.28
CA TYR A 485 -4.82 -20.02 7.56
C TYR A 485 -6.17 -19.34 7.85
N GLY A 486 -6.99 -19.99 8.67
CA GLY A 486 -8.10 -19.36 9.39
C GLY A 486 -9.13 -18.71 8.46
N GLU A 487 -9.49 -17.46 8.73
CA GLU A 487 -10.47 -16.71 7.92
C GLU A 487 -10.02 -16.53 6.45
N ASN A 488 -8.72 -16.48 6.19
CA ASN A 488 -8.19 -16.37 4.83
C ASN A 488 -8.50 -17.63 3.99
N MET A 489 -8.69 -18.81 4.60
CA MET A 489 -9.15 -20.01 3.89
C MET A 489 -10.60 -19.87 3.43
N LYS A 490 -11.46 -19.17 4.20
CA LYS A 490 -12.84 -18.87 3.79
C LYS A 490 -12.85 -17.91 2.61
N LYS A 491 -12.07 -16.82 2.70
CA LYS A 491 -11.88 -15.90 1.57
C LYS A 491 -11.33 -16.61 0.33
N PHE A 492 -10.37 -17.52 0.49
CA PHE A 492 -9.87 -18.34 -0.61
C PHE A 492 -10.99 -19.18 -1.23
N ARG A 493 -11.76 -19.91 -0.44
CA ARG A 493 -12.91 -20.72 -0.92
C ARG A 493 -13.88 -19.86 -1.75
N ASP A 494 -14.24 -18.70 -1.23
CA ASP A 494 -15.31 -17.86 -1.78
C ASP A 494 -14.86 -17.09 -3.03
N LEU A 495 -13.61 -16.61 -3.07
CA LEU A 495 -13.14 -15.70 -4.12
C LEU A 495 -12.27 -16.39 -5.20
N ILE A 496 -11.66 -17.53 -4.88
CA ILE A 496 -10.77 -18.27 -5.78
C ILE A 496 -11.29 -19.71 -5.91
N GLY A 497 -11.14 -20.48 -4.84
CA GLY A 497 -11.61 -21.84 -4.69
C GLY A 497 -10.83 -22.87 -5.52
N PHE A 498 -10.81 -24.10 -5.01
CA PHE A 498 -10.56 -25.27 -5.84
C PHE A 498 -11.79 -25.50 -6.72
N LYS A 499 -11.61 -25.74 -8.02
CA LYS A 499 -12.77 -25.87 -8.92
C LYS A 499 -13.32 -27.28 -8.91
N TYR A 500 -12.45 -28.28 -8.80
CA TYR A 500 -12.79 -29.68 -8.99
C TYR A 500 -12.15 -30.60 -7.93
N GLY A 501 -12.64 -31.83 -7.85
CA GLY A 501 -11.96 -32.91 -7.15
C GLY A 501 -12.02 -32.92 -5.62
N ALA A 502 -11.26 -33.85 -5.06
CA ALA A 502 -11.21 -34.14 -3.63
C ALA A 502 -10.72 -32.94 -2.79
N LYS A 503 -9.88 -32.07 -3.34
CA LYS A 503 -9.34 -30.89 -2.66
C LYS A 503 -10.44 -29.90 -2.27
N LYS A 504 -11.39 -29.63 -3.18
CA LYS A 504 -12.56 -28.79 -2.91
C LYS A 504 -13.40 -29.36 -1.76
N LYS A 505 -13.79 -30.63 -1.86
CA LYS A 505 -14.58 -31.33 -0.82
C LYS A 505 -13.85 -31.33 0.53
N LYS A 506 -12.54 -31.52 0.53
CA LYS A 506 -11.71 -31.48 1.74
C LYS A 506 -11.68 -30.09 2.37
N LEU A 507 -11.57 -29.02 1.57
CA LEU A 507 -11.63 -27.65 2.07
C LEU A 507 -12.99 -27.35 2.71
N GLU A 508 -14.09 -27.75 2.06
CA GLU A 508 -15.46 -27.57 2.59
C GLU A 508 -15.65 -28.31 3.92
N LYS A 509 -15.19 -29.57 4.01
CA LYS A 509 -15.21 -30.36 5.25
C LYS A 509 -14.40 -29.71 6.37
N VAL A 510 -13.22 -29.18 6.07
CA VAL A 510 -12.37 -28.52 7.07
C VAL A 510 -13.01 -27.23 7.58
N LEU A 511 -13.66 -26.46 6.70
CA LEU A 511 -14.29 -25.19 7.06
C LEU A 511 -15.63 -25.34 7.79
N SER A 512 -16.33 -26.47 7.65
CA SER A 512 -17.57 -26.76 8.39
C SER A 512 -17.32 -27.14 9.85
N LYS A 513 -16.14 -27.67 10.18
CA LYS A 513 -15.74 -27.96 11.55
C LYS A 513 -15.55 -26.67 12.34
N ARG A 514 -16.23 -26.52 13.49
CA ARG A 514 -15.95 -25.46 14.49
C ARG A 514 -14.56 -25.69 15.08
N THR A 515 -13.52 -25.20 14.42
CA THR A 515 -12.15 -25.26 14.94
C THR A 515 -12.00 -24.33 16.14
N LYS A 516 -11.59 -24.91 17.29
CA LYS A 516 -11.55 -24.25 18.60
C LYS A 516 -10.36 -23.29 18.80
N VAL A 517 -9.55 -23.01 17.78
CA VAL A 517 -8.38 -22.12 17.90
C VAL A 517 -8.22 -21.30 16.62
N GLY A 518 -8.76 -20.09 16.62
CA GLY A 518 -8.42 -19.08 15.62
C GLY A 518 -7.08 -18.45 16.00
N ILE A 519 -6.00 -18.81 15.31
CA ILE A 519 -4.77 -18.01 15.37
C ILE A 519 -5.16 -16.63 14.86
N ASN A 520 -5.21 -15.63 15.75
CA ASN A 520 -5.41 -14.24 15.36
C ASN A 520 -4.12 -13.77 14.68
N VAL A 521 -4.08 -13.91 13.36
CA VAL A 521 -2.96 -13.46 12.54
C VAL A 521 -2.90 -11.93 12.48
N ASP A 522 -4.06 -11.28 12.37
CA ASP A 522 -4.24 -9.83 12.25
C ASP A 522 -4.46 -9.20 13.63
N VAL A 523 -3.38 -8.65 14.18
CA VAL A 523 -3.33 -8.03 15.51
C VAL A 523 -2.78 -6.62 15.40
N ILE A 524 -3.32 -5.71 16.22
CA ILE A 524 -2.80 -4.37 16.40
C ILE A 524 -1.84 -4.39 17.59
N PRO A 525 -0.54 -4.09 17.38
CA PRO A 525 0.47 -4.19 18.42
C PRO A 525 0.32 -3.16 19.54
N LYS A 526 0.50 -3.62 20.79
CA LYS A 526 0.72 -2.77 21.99
C LYS A 526 -0.32 -1.66 22.25
N ILE A 527 -1.57 -1.82 21.79
CA ILE A 527 -2.65 -0.84 22.05
C ILE A 527 -3.36 -1.01 23.39
N GLY A 528 -3.05 -2.07 24.15
CA GLY A 528 -3.71 -2.36 25.41
C GLY A 528 -3.65 -1.24 26.45
N GLN A 529 -2.54 -0.47 26.50
CA GLN A 529 -2.40 0.69 27.38
C GLN A 529 -3.38 1.82 27.02
N ILE A 530 -3.52 2.11 25.71
CA ILE A 530 -4.45 3.13 25.21
C ILE A 530 -5.89 2.75 25.60
N LEU A 531 -6.26 1.48 25.45
CA LEU A 531 -7.59 1.02 25.83
C LEU A 531 -7.84 1.06 27.34
N GLU A 532 -6.82 0.88 28.17
CA GLU A 532 -6.96 0.99 29.62
C GLU A 532 -7.29 2.42 30.05
N ILE A 533 -6.63 3.41 29.44
CA ILE A 533 -6.92 4.84 29.65
C ILE A 533 -8.39 5.13 29.31
N VAL A 534 -8.84 4.72 28.12
CA VAL A 534 -10.23 4.93 27.68
C VAL A 534 -11.23 4.20 28.59
N SER A 535 -10.91 2.98 29.02
CA SER A 535 -11.81 2.18 29.85
C SER A 535 -11.96 2.73 31.26
N LYS A 536 -10.87 3.24 31.86
CA LYS A 536 -10.90 3.91 33.17
C LYS A 536 -11.76 5.18 33.12
N PHE A 537 -11.69 5.93 32.02
CA PHE A 537 -12.46 7.15 31.84
C PHE A 537 -13.97 6.89 31.83
N TYR A 538 -14.43 5.89 31.07
CA TYR A 538 -15.86 5.51 30.98
C TYR A 538 -16.33 4.53 32.06
N ASP A 539 -15.49 4.21 33.06
CA ASP A 539 -15.78 3.22 34.11
C ASP A 539 -16.23 1.85 33.55
N LEU A 540 -15.57 1.42 32.47
CA LEU A 540 -15.90 0.20 31.75
C LEU A 540 -15.17 -1.00 32.34
N LYS A 541 -15.94 -1.99 32.80
CA LYS A 541 -15.41 -3.31 33.18
C LYS A 541 -15.02 -4.11 31.93
N LEU A 542 -13.84 -3.87 31.37
CA LEU A 542 -13.27 -4.77 30.37
C LEU A 542 -12.96 -6.13 31.03
N LYS A 543 -13.47 -7.22 30.45
CA LYS A 543 -13.35 -8.59 30.99
C LYS A 543 -11.90 -9.13 31.09
N LYS A 544 -10.89 -8.43 30.56
CA LYS A 544 -9.46 -8.79 30.63
C LYS A 544 -8.62 -7.53 30.88
N LYS A 545 -7.59 -7.63 31.73
CA LYS A 545 -6.49 -6.65 31.81
C LYS A 545 -5.64 -6.80 30.55
N TYR A 546 -5.53 -5.76 29.73
CA TYR A 546 -4.83 -5.81 28.45
C TYR A 546 -3.38 -5.27 28.53
N ASN A 547 -2.74 -5.28 29.70
CA ASN A 547 -1.38 -4.76 29.98
C ASN A 547 -0.40 -4.95 28.81
N GLY A 548 -0.14 -3.90 28.03
CA GLY A 548 0.85 -3.91 26.93
C GLY A 548 0.58 -4.91 25.78
N SER A 549 -0.55 -5.61 25.80
CA SER A 549 -0.84 -6.72 24.90
C SER A 549 -1.32 -6.24 23.52
N SER A 550 -0.97 -7.00 22.47
CA SER A 550 -1.56 -6.84 21.15
C SER A 550 -3.00 -7.36 21.14
N ILE A 551 -3.87 -6.75 20.35
CA ILE A 551 -5.29 -7.10 20.30
C ILE A 551 -5.66 -7.46 18.86
N SER A 552 -6.46 -8.50 18.67
CA SER A 552 -6.92 -8.86 17.33
C SER A 552 -7.79 -7.73 16.76
N ARG A 553 -7.65 -7.47 15.46
CA ARG A 553 -8.40 -6.41 14.77
C ARG A 553 -9.91 -6.53 15.01
N ARG A 554 -10.45 -7.74 14.87
CA ARG A 554 -11.87 -8.03 15.14
C ARG A 554 -12.27 -7.64 16.56
N LYS A 555 -11.43 -7.96 17.56
CA LYS A 555 -11.74 -7.61 18.94
C LYS A 555 -11.68 -6.11 19.18
N LEU A 556 -10.73 -5.42 18.54
CA LEU A 556 -10.67 -3.96 18.60
C LEU A 556 -11.92 -3.32 17.98
N GLN A 557 -12.40 -3.82 16.84
CA GLN A 557 -13.64 -3.35 16.21
C GLN A 557 -14.86 -3.50 17.14
N GLU A 558 -15.00 -4.65 17.82
CA GLU A 558 -16.05 -4.85 18.84
C GLU A 558 -15.96 -3.82 19.99
N ILE A 559 -14.74 -3.56 20.47
CA ILE A 559 -14.51 -2.60 21.56
C ILE A 559 -14.83 -1.17 21.09
N VAL A 560 -14.35 -0.75 19.92
CA VAL A 560 -14.60 0.58 19.38
C VAL A 560 -16.09 0.82 19.11
N ALA A 561 -16.80 -0.17 18.55
CA ALA A 561 -18.26 -0.08 18.37
C ALA A 561 -18.99 0.10 19.71
N TYR A 562 -18.54 -0.59 20.75
CA TYR A 562 -19.08 -0.41 22.10
C TYR A 562 -18.75 0.99 22.68
N LEU A 563 -17.54 1.50 22.44
CA LEU A 563 -17.09 2.81 22.92
C LEU A 563 -17.83 3.97 22.26
N ARG A 564 -18.06 3.92 20.94
CA ARG A 564 -18.85 4.92 20.21
C ARG A 564 -20.27 5.08 20.77
N ASN A 565 -20.87 3.98 21.21
CA ASN A 565 -22.21 4.00 21.79
C ASN A 565 -22.24 4.46 23.26
N ALA A 566 -21.09 4.68 23.91
CA ALA A 566 -20.98 5.00 25.33
C ALA A 566 -20.92 6.51 25.65
N GLU A 567 -20.83 7.38 24.63
CA GLU A 567 -20.21 8.72 24.67
C GLU A 567 -20.84 9.82 25.58
N ALA A 568 -21.96 9.60 26.27
CA ALA A 568 -22.48 10.65 27.18
C ALA A 568 -23.06 10.14 28.51
N LYS A 569 -23.95 9.13 28.47
CA LYS A 569 -24.75 8.73 29.65
C LYS A 569 -23.97 7.97 30.74
N LYS A 570 -22.71 7.60 30.49
CA LYS A 570 -21.90 6.77 31.39
C LYS A 570 -20.74 7.53 32.04
N VAL A 571 -20.46 8.76 31.63
CA VAL A 571 -19.42 9.56 32.27
C VAL A 571 -19.89 9.94 33.66
N LYS A 572 -19.12 9.57 34.69
CA LYS A 572 -19.42 9.90 36.08
C LYS A 572 -18.26 10.67 36.69
N ILE A 573 -18.57 11.75 37.40
CA ILE A 573 -17.62 12.70 37.97
C ILE A 573 -17.55 12.51 39.48
N ALA A 574 -16.35 12.36 40.02
CA ALA A 574 -16.12 12.44 41.46
C ALA A 574 -16.13 13.92 41.89
N LEU A 575 -17.00 14.26 42.84
CA LEU A 575 -17.06 15.59 43.41
C LEU A 575 -16.39 15.60 44.80
N PRO A 576 -15.59 16.63 45.13
CA PRO A 576 -15.12 16.89 46.49
C PRO A 576 -16.28 16.94 47.48
N TYR A 577 -16.02 16.57 48.73
CA TYR A 577 -17.05 16.50 49.77
C TYR A 577 -17.71 17.88 49.98
N GLU A 578 -16.92 18.95 49.93
CA GLU A 578 -17.37 20.33 50.12
C GLU A 578 -18.39 20.75 49.05
N ILE A 579 -18.17 20.34 47.80
CA ILE A 579 -19.11 20.62 46.70
C ILE A 579 -20.39 19.81 46.87
N LYS A 580 -20.29 18.54 47.27
CA LYS A 580 -21.46 17.68 47.54
C LYS A 580 -22.33 18.25 48.65
N GLU A 581 -21.72 18.74 49.73
CA GLU A 581 -22.40 19.34 50.87
C GLU A 581 -23.12 20.64 50.48
N LYS A 582 -22.46 21.52 49.71
CA LYS A 582 -23.09 22.73 49.13
C LYS A 582 -24.31 22.39 48.26
N ILE A 583 -24.24 21.33 47.45
CA ILE A 583 -25.36 20.86 46.60
C ILE A 583 -26.51 20.31 47.46
N ALA A 584 -26.19 19.48 48.46
CA ALA A 584 -27.17 18.91 49.38
C ALA A 584 -27.92 20.00 50.15
N ALA A 585 -27.21 21.02 50.62
CA ALA A 585 -27.80 22.18 51.29
C ALA A 585 -28.71 22.98 50.34
N ALA A 586 -28.24 23.28 49.12
CA ALA A 586 -28.98 24.07 48.14
C ALA A 586 -30.30 23.42 47.66
N LEU A 587 -30.39 22.08 47.75
CA LEU A 587 -31.56 21.31 47.33
C LEU A 587 -32.30 20.63 48.49
N SER A 588 -32.00 20.98 49.73
CA SER A 588 -32.59 20.38 50.94
C SER A 588 -34.12 20.49 51.00
N SER A 589 -34.71 21.53 50.40
CA SER A 589 -36.15 21.78 50.34
C SER A 589 -36.89 21.11 49.18
N TYR A 590 -36.18 20.40 48.28
CA TYR A 590 -36.79 19.77 47.10
C TYR A 590 -37.45 18.42 47.45
N THR A 591 -38.68 18.21 46.96
CA THR A 591 -39.39 16.93 47.14
C THR A 591 -38.87 15.85 46.17
N SER A 592 -39.25 14.59 46.41
CA SER A 592 -38.98 13.49 45.46
C SER A 592 -39.50 13.79 44.05
N LYS A 593 -40.64 14.50 43.93
CA LYS A 593 -41.25 14.85 42.65
C LYS A 593 -40.42 15.91 41.91
N ASP A 594 -39.88 16.88 42.65
CA ASP A 594 -39.03 17.95 42.11
C ASP A 594 -37.68 17.42 41.64
N LEU A 595 -37.03 16.54 42.42
CA LEU A 595 -35.77 15.90 42.02
C LEU A 595 -35.93 15.02 40.78
N LYS A 596 -37.04 14.26 40.69
CA LYS A 596 -37.34 13.43 39.52
C LYS A 596 -37.62 14.29 38.28
N LYS A 597 -38.34 15.40 38.42
CA LYS A 597 -38.65 16.32 37.32
C LYS A 597 -37.42 17.13 36.87
N GLY A 598 -36.61 17.61 37.82
CA GLY A 598 -35.48 18.50 37.54
C GLY A 598 -34.19 17.78 37.18
N LEU A 599 -33.84 16.71 37.89
CA LEU A 599 -32.58 15.98 37.72
C LEU A 599 -32.75 14.60 37.06
N GLY A 600 -33.97 14.04 37.06
CA GLY A 600 -34.23 12.70 36.53
C GLY A 600 -33.79 11.56 37.44
N ILE A 601 -33.58 11.82 38.73
CA ILE A 601 -33.11 10.85 39.73
C ILE A 601 -34.10 10.71 40.90
N SER A 602 -34.08 9.57 41.58
CA SER A 602 -34.87 9.34 42.79
C SER A 602 -34.24 10.02 44.02
N LYS A 603 -35.02 10.21 45.09
CA LYS A 603 -34.52 10.74 46.37
C LYS A 603 -33.43 9.85 46.99
N SER A 604 -33.53 8.53 46.79
CA SER A 604 -32.47 7.59 47.20
C SER A 604 -31.18 7.80 46.41
N GLN A 605 -31.26 7.96 45.09
CA GLN A 605 -30.08 8.25 44.25
C GLN A 605 -29.45 9.61 44.62
N PHE A 606 -30.27 10.63 44.88
CA PHE A 606 -29.79 11.93 45.36
C PHE A 606 -29.02 11.79 46.68
N TYR A 607 -29.57 11.05 47.64
CA TYR A 607 -28.90 10.78 48.92
C TYR A 607 -27.55 10.07 48.71
N GLU A 608 -27.51 9.05 47.84
CA GLU A 608 -26.25 8.35 47.49
C GLU A 608 -25.21 9.28 46.84
N TYR A 609 -25.63 10.18 45.94
CA TYR A 609 -24.71 11.03 45.19
C TYR A 609 -24.12 12.18 46.03
N PHE A 610 -24.96 12.85 46.82
CA PHE A 610 -24.61 14.15 47.41
C PHE A 610 -24.64 14.18 48.95
N VAL A 611 -25.32 13.26 49.63
CA VAL A 611 -25.53 13.32 51.10
C VAL A 611 -24.73 12.26 51.86
N ARG A 612 -24.62 11.04 51.31
CA ARG A 612 -24.01 9.90 52.00
C ARG A 612 -22.51 10.12 52.23
N LYS A 613 -22.09 10.17 53.49
CA LYS A 613 -20.70 10.33 53.92
C LYS A 613 -19.88 9.04 53.68
N ASN A 614 -18.57 9.17 53.46
CA ASN A 614 -17.59 8.07 53.35
C ASN A 614 -17.67 7.15 52.12
N ARG A 615 -18.32 7.54 51.02
CA ARG A 615 -18.14 6.86 49.72
C ARG A 615 -17.83 7.85 48.60
N ASN A 616 -16.77 7.58 47.85
CA ASN A 616 -16.39 8.35 46.66
C ASN A 616 -17.28 7.97 45.45
N ILE A 617 -18.60 8.09 45.60
CA ILE A 617 -19.57 7.79 44.55
C ILE A 617 -19.49 8.89 43.50
N LYS A 618 -19.25 8.48 42.25
CA LYS A 618 -19.22 9.35 41.09
C LYS A 618 -20.64 9.66 40.60
N VAL A 619 -20.92 10.93 40.29
CA VAL A 619 -22.22 11.42 39.84
C VAL A 619 -22.26 11.47 38.31
N PRO A 620 -23.31 10.96 37.64
CA PRO A 620 -23.44 11.08 36.19
C PRO A 620 -23.35 12.54 35.68
N LEU A 621 -22.64 12.76 34.58
CA LEU A 621 -22.47 14.11 34.00
C LEU A 621 -23.81 14.75 33.62
N ASP A 622 -24.75 13.98 33.08
CA ASP A 622 -26.08 14.49 32.70
C ASP A 622 -26.89 15.00 33.91
N VAL A 623 -26.71 14.38 35.08
CA VAL A 623 -27.29 14.84 36.34
C VAL A 623 -26.66 16.17 36.76
N LEU A 624 -25.35 16.34 36.59
CA LEU A 624 -24.65 17.59 36.94
C LEU A 624 -24.98 18.75 35.98
N GLU A 625 -25.17 18.48 34.69
CA GLU A 625 -25.60 19.49 33.71
C GLU A 625 -27.03 19.98 34.00
N LYS A 626 -27.93 19.05 34.32
CA LYS A 626 -29.29 19.39 34.79
C LYS A 626 -29.24 20.18 36.10
N LEU A 627 -28.34 19.80 37.02
CA LEU A 627 -28.14 20.48 38.30
C LEU A 627 -27.70 21.93 38.09
N ILE A 628 -26.78 22.21 37.17
CA ILE A 628 -26.38 23.58 36.82
C ILE A 628 -27.58 24.38 36.32
N THR A 629 -28.35 23.82 35.39
CA THR A 629 -29.55 24.48 34.84
C THR A 629 -30.54 24.85 35.96
N LEU A 630 -30.67 23.96 36.94
CA LEU A 630 -31.58 24.12 38.08
C LEU A 630 -31.04 25.14 39.11
N LEU A 631 -29.73 25.18 39.34
CA LEU A 631 -29.06 26.07 40.30
C LEU A 631 -28.76 27.48 39.75
N ASN A 632 -28.73 27.66 38.42
CA ASN A 632 -28.32 28.92 37.75
C ASN A 632 -29.13 30.14 38.22
N ARG A 633 -30.36 29.91 38.72
CA ARG A 633 -31.25 30.96 39.25
C ARG A 633 -31.05 31.28 40.74
N LYS A 634 -30.29 30.48 41.51
CA LYS A 634 -30.21 30.59 42.98
C LYS A 634 -28.80 30.68 43.56
N ASN A 635 -27.78 30.09 42.92
CA ASN A 635 -26.42 30.08 43.47
C ASN A 635 -25.34 30.15 42.39
N LYS A 636 -25.02 31.39 41.95
CA LYS A 636 -24.04 31.65 40.88
C LYS A 636 -22.63 31.14 41.22
N LYS A 637 -22.20 31.24 42.48
CA LYS A 637 -20.87 30.79 42.92
C LYS A 637 -20.70 29.27 42.83
N LEU A 638 -21.69 28.51 43.30
CA LEU A 638 -21.69 27.04 43.19
C LEU A 638 -21.77 26.57 41.72
N VAL A 639 -22.53 27.28 40.90
CA VAL A 639 -22.61 27.00 39.45
C VAL A 639 -21.27 27.25 38.77
N HIS A 640 -20.56 28.32 39.12
CA HIS A 640 -19.21 28.59 38.60
C HIS A 640 -18.22 27.47 38.99
N GLU A 641 -18.18 27.07 40.28
CA GLU A 641 -17.34 25.95 40.75
C GLU A 641 -17.66 24.63 40.02
N LEU A 642 -18.93 24.33 39.77
CA LEU A 642 -19.38 23.15 39.02
C LEU A 642 -19.00 23.24 37.53
N ASN A 643 -19.14 24.41 36.91
CA ASN A 643 -18.76 24.64 35.52
C ASN A 643 -17.27 24.44 35.29
N LEU A 644 -16.40 24.90 36.20
CA LEU A 644 -14.95 24.65 36.10
C LEU A 644 -14.63 23.14 36.10
N LYS A 645 -15.25 22.37 37.01
CA LYS A 645 -15.12 20.91 37.07
C LYS A 645 -15.65 20.23 35.81
N ILE A 646 -16.81 20.64 35.31
CA ILE A 646 -17.40 20.06 34.10
C ILE A 646 -16.57 20.41 32.86
N ASN A 647 -16.07 21.64 32.75
CA ASN A 647 -15.23 22.06 31.63
C ASN A 647 -13.92 21.26 31.58
N GLN A 648 -13.27 21.01 32.72
CA GLN A 648 -12.12 20.10 32.80
C GLN A 648 -12.46 18.70 32.28
N ILE A 649 -13.62 18.15 32.66
CA ILE A 649 -14.07 16.84 32.18
C ILE A 649 -14.43 16.88 30.69
N ARG A 650 -15.03 17.96 30.18
CA ARG A 650 -15.34 18.13 28.76
C ARG A 650 -14.07 18.15 27.90
N ILE A 651 -13.02 18.83 28.34
CA ILE A 651 -11.70 18.80 27.69
C ILE A 651 -11.15 17.36 27.66
N GLN A 652 -11.25 16.63 28.77
CA GLN A 652 -10.85 15.21 28.82
C GLN A 652 -11.71 14.32 27.92
N MET A 653 -13.03 14.55 27.85
CA MET A 653 -13.94 13.83 26.95
C MET A 653 -13.52 14.02 25.49
N GLU A 654 -13.18 15.25 25.10
CA GLU A 654 -12.73 15.56 23.73
C GLU A 654 -11.41 14.86 23.40
N LEU A 655 -10.45 14.84 24.33
CA LEU A 655 -9.22 14.06 24.18
C LEU A 655 -9.49 12.56 24.03
N VAL A 656 -10.38 12.00 24.86
CA VAL A 656 -10.77 10.59 24.80
C VAL A 656 -11.50 10.26 23.51
N ARG A 657 -12.35 11.17 23.00
CA ARG A 657 -13.01 11.05 21.70
C ARG A 657 -12.00 10.95 20.57
N LYS A 658 -10.99 11.83 20.53
CA LYS A 658 -9.88 11.74 19.56
C LYS A 658 -9.13 10.42 19.65
N VAL A 659 -8.94 9.88 20.86
CA VAL A 659 -8.35 8.55 21.05
C VAL A 659 -9.25 7.43 20.51
N ILE A 660 -10.57 7.50 20.72
CA ILE A 660 -11.54 6.53 20.16
C ILE A 660 -11.52 6.59 18.62
N GLU A 661 -11.48 7.78 18.03
CA GLU A 661 -11.36 7.97 16.59
C GLU A 661 -10.06 7.38 16.04
N TYR A 662 -8.94 7.57 16.74
CA TYR A 662 -7.68 6.94 16.40
C TYR A 662 -7.75 5.40 16.46
N LEU A 663 -8.34 4.85 17.52
CA LEU A 663 -8.55 3.41 17.66
C LEU A 663 -9.47 2.86 16.56
N ASP A 664 -10.50 3.62 16.15
CA ASP A 664 -11.37 3.24 15.04
C ASP A 664 -10.63 3.21 13.70
N LYS A 665 -9.82 4.23 13.42
CA LYS A 665 -8.95 4.28 12.23
C LYS A 665 -8.02 3.07 12.21
N LEU A 666 -7.40 2.72 13.34
CA LEU A 666 -6.59 1.51 13.48
C LEU A 666 -7.40 0.22 13.28
N ALA A 667 -8.61 0.14 13.82
CA ALA A 667 -9.47 -1.04 13.74
C ALA A 667 -9.93 -1.33 12.31
N ASN A 668 -10.20 -0.28 11.53
CA ASN A 668 -10.73 -0.38 10.17
C ASN A 668 -9.67 -0.17 9.07
N SER A 669 -8.40 0.05 9.44
CA SER A 669 -7.30 0.28 8.50
C SER A 669 -7.10 -0.84 7.46
N ASP A 670 -6.58 -0.48 6.30
CA ASP A 670 -6.08 -1.41 5.29
C ASP A 670 -4.62 -1.84 5.51
N ILE A 671 -4.08 -1.54 6.69
CA ILE A 671 -2.75 -1.98 7.13
C ILE A 671 -2.85 -3.32 7.86
N PHE A 672 -1.89 -4.20 7.62
CA PHE A 672 -1.56 -5.35 8.44
C PHE A 672 -0.23 -5.07 9.13
N TRP A 673 -0.18 -5.23 10.45
CA TRP A 673 1.06 -5.07 11.20
C TRP A 673 1.82 -6.39 11.20
N ASP A 674 2.83 -6.49 10.35
CA ASP A 674 3.67 -7.68 10.31
C ASP A 674 4.93 -7.48 11.14
N LYS A 675 5.50 -8.58 11.64
CA LYS A 675 6.76 -8.54 12.38
C LYS A 675 7.92 -8.70 11.43
N ILE A 676 9.00 -7.96 11.65
CA ILE A 676 10.28 -8.22 10.98
C ILE A 676 10.86 -9.52 11.53
N LYS A 677 11.20 -10.44 10.61
CA LYS A 677 11.84 -11.72 10.93
C LYS A 677 13.35 -11.58 10.89
N SER A 678 13.89 -11.02 9.81
CA SER A 678 15.32 -10.81 9.63
C SER A 678 15.62 -9.52 8.89
N ILE A 679 16.82 -9.00 9.13
CA ILE A 679 17.40 -7.85 8.47
C ILE A 679 18.81 -8.28 8.03
N GLU A 680 19.10 -8.11 6.74
CA GLU A 680 20.39 -8.45 6.12
C GLU A 680 20.97 -7.18 5.51
N ILE A 681 22.25 -6.88 5.79
CA ILE A 681 22.98 -5.80 5.11
C ILE A 681 23.64 -6.41 3.88
N LEU A 682 23.40 -5.81 2.71
CA LEU A 682 23.91 -6.26 1.42
C LEU A 682 24.92 -5.26 0.88
N ASP A 683 25.99 -5.77 0.25
CA ASP A 683 26.85 -4.97 -0.63
C ASP A 683 26.07 -4.62 -1.91
N SER A 684 26.17 -3.38 -2.36
CA SER A 684 25.46 -2.87 -3.53
C SER A 684 26.07 -3.26 -4.88
N LYS A 685 27.20 -3.98 -4.92
CA LYS A 685 27.86 -4.40 -6.17
C LYS A 685 26.91 -5.08 -7.16
N ASP A 686 26.01 -5.94 -6.69
CA ASP A 686 25.04 -6.67 -7.53
C ASP A 686 23.78 -5.86 -7.86
N ILE A 687 23.60 -4.70 -7.22
CA ILE A 687 22.45 -3.81 -7.40
C ILE A 687 23.01 -2.40 -7.60
N PRO A 688 23.51 -2.06 -8.81
CA PRO A 688 24.21 -0.79 -9.04
C PRO A 688 23.30 0.44 -9.00
N TYR A 689 21.99 0.24 -9.16
CA TYR A 689 21.00 1.31 -9.14
C TYR A 689 19.83 0.97 -8.23
N VAL A 690 19.29 2.00 -7.57
CA VAL A 690 18.03 2.00 -6.82
C VAL A 690 17.07 2.99 -7.46
N TYR A 691 15.78 2.79 -7.19
CA TYR A 691 14.71 3.51 -7.85
C TYR A 691 13.73 4.09 -6.84
N ASP A 692 13.06 5.17 -7.23
CA ASP A 692 12.00 5.79 -6.46
C ASP A 692 10.97 6.48 -7.37
N LEU A 693 9.87 6.97 -6.81
CA LEU A 693 8.83 7.70 -7.52
C LEU A 693 8.23 8.80 -6.65
N THR A 694 7.78 9.89 -7.27
CA THR A 694 7.19 11.02 -6.53
C THR A 694 5.68 10.92 -6.53
N VAL A 695 5.11 10.49 -5.40
CA VAL A 695 3.66 10.56 -5.17
C VAL A 695 3.28 11.86 -4.49
N LYS A 696 2.46 12.67 -5.16
CA LYS A 696 1.90 13.91 -4.60
C LYS A 696 0.91 13.60 -3.46
N GLU A 697 0.81 14.53 -2.52
CA GLU A 697 -0.08 14.54 -1.33
C GLU A 697 0.25 13.50 -0.24
N THR A 698 0.39 12.22 -0.58
CA THR A 698 0.48 11.16 0.45
C THR A 698 1.92 10.78 0.80
N HIS A 699 2.88 11.12 -0.04
CA HIS A 699 4.32 10.93 0.21
C HIS A 699 4.72 9.48 0.56
N ASN A 700 4.03 8.49 0.02
CA ASN A 700 4.31 7.08 0.23
C ASN A 700 3.77 6.22 -0.92
N PHE A 701 4.26 5.00 -1.05
CA PHE A 701 3.73 4.00 -1.98
C PHE A 701 3.88 2.58 -1.42
N ILE A 702 3.16 1.63 -2.03
CA ILE A 702 3.19 0.22 -1.62
C ILE A 702 4.17 -0.56 -2.52
N ALA A 703 5.23 -1.10 -1.91
CA ALA A 703 6.36 -1.78 -2.53
C ALA A 703 6.51 -3.21 -2.00
N ASN A 704 6.35 -4.25 -2.83
CA ASN A 704 6.26 -5.66 -2.40
C ASN A 704 5.24 -5.88 -1.25
N GLY A 705 4.17 -5.06 -1.24
CA GLY A 705 3.17 -5.05 -0.18
C GLY A 705 3.60 -4.34 1.11
N ILE A 706 4.81 -3.79 1.21
CA ILE A 706 5.30 -3.00 2.35
C ILE A 706 5.12 -1.51 2.03
N ILE A 707 4.78 -0.69 3.03
CA ILE A 707 4.54 0.74 2.84
C ILE A 707 5.85 1.49 3.07
N VAL A 708 6.32 2.17 2.03
CA VAL A 708 7.58 2.94 2.02
C VAL A 708 7.31 4.41 1.76
N HIS A 709 8.08 5.28 2.39
CA HIS A 709 8.07 6.71 2.16
C HIS A 709 8.73 7.05 0.81
N ASN A 710 8.25 8.07 0.11
CA ASN A 710 8.88 8.54 -1.13
C ASN A 710 9.95 9.61 -0.85
N THR A 711 10.90 9.79 -1.77
CA THR A 711 11.74 10.99 -1.84
C THR A 711 10.87 12.13 -2.37
N ALA A 712 10.72 13.23 -1.62
CA ALA A 712 10.19 14.48 -2.19
C ALA A 712 11.34 15.25 -2.88
N ALA A 713 10.95 16.13 -3.79
CA ALA A 713 11.73 16.52 -4.96
C ALA A 713 12.98 17.39 -4.67
N VAL A 714 13.97 17.28 -5.56
CA VAL A 714 14.94 18.35 -5.85
C VAL A 714 14.20 19.42 -6.66
N ILE A 715 14.08 20.64 -6.14
CA ILE A 715 13.40 21.74 -6.82
C ILE A 715 14.43 22.62 -7.53
N ARG A 716 14.11 23.08 -8.74
CA ARG A 716 14.91 24.08 -9.45
C ARG A 716 14.43 25.46 -9.01
N ASP A 717 15.32 26.25 -8.44
CA ASP A 717 15.04 27.62 -8.02
C ASP A 717 14.69 28.47 -9.27
N PRO A 718 13.48 29.05 -9.36
CA PRO A 718 13.05 29.85 -10.52
C PRO A 718 13.86 31.14 -10.72
N GLU A 719 14.49 31.67 -9.67
CA GLU A 719 15.19 32.95 -9.69
C GLU A 719 16.70 32.78 -9.86
N THR A 720 17.29 31.74 -9.29
CA THR A 720 18.75 31.53 -9.37
C THR A 720 19.16 30.51 -10.43
N GLY A 721 18.22 29.71 -10.97
CA GLY A 721 18.49 28.67 -11.96
C GLY A 721 19.28 27.47 -11.44
N GLY A 722 19.75 27.51 -10.18
CA GLY A 722 20.42 26.44 -9.47
C GLY A 722 19.47 25.34 -8.97
N MET A 723 19.99 24.14 -8.76
CA MET A 723 19.25 23.00 -8.20
C MET A 723 19.48 22.93 -6.69
N SER A 724 18.43 22.87 -5.88
CA SER A 724 18.54 22.73 -4.42
C SER A 724 17.96 21.41 -3.91
N LEU A 725 18.71 20.77 -3.00
CA LEU A 725 18.32 19.66 -2.15
C LEU A 725 18.17 20.24 -0.74
N GLU A 726 17.02 20.09 -0.08
CA GLU A 726 16.91 20.60 1.28
C GLU A 726 16.56 19.55 2.34
N ALA A 727 17.51 19.39 3.27
CA ALA A 727 17.30 18.87 4.61
C ALA A 727 17.88 19.90 5.60
N GLY A 728 17.11 20.24 6.64
CA GLY A 728 17.59 20.78 7.92
C GLY A 728 18.32 22.12 7.88
N ALA A 729 17.66 23.20 7.47
CA ALA A 729 18.21 24.55 7.57
C ALA A 729 18.76 24.88 8.97
N LEU A 730 18.08 24.40 10.03
CA LEU A 730 18.49 24.57 11.44
C LEU A 730 19.75 23.80 11.83
N VAL A 731 20.01 22.64 11.20
CA VAL A 731 21.20 21.82 11.49
C VAL A 731 22.41 22.39 10.78
N LEU A 732 22.21 22.90 9.57
CA LEU A 732 23.26 23.52 8.77
C LEU A 732 23.63 24.92 9.30
N SER A 733 22.70 25.62 9.94
CA SER A 733 22.91 26.94 10.54
C SER A 733 23.46 26.88 11.98
N ASP A 734 24.08 25.78 12.40
CA ASP A 734 24.63 25.65 13.76
C ASP A 734 25.58 26.83 14.08
N ARG A 735 25.26 27.58 15.14
CA ARG A 735 25.90 28.85 15.54
C ARG A 735 25.80 29.98 14.49
N GLY A 736 24.76 29.96 13.66
CA GLY A 736 24.50 30.88 12.55
C GLY A 736 23.05 31.36 12.47
N VAL A 737 22.69 31.97 11.34
CA VAL A 737 21.36 32.56 11.12
C VAL A 737 20.55 31.71 10.14
N ALA A 738 19.43 31.13 10.58
CA ALA A 738 18.47 30.45 9.70
C ALA A 738 17.35 31.41 9.31
N CYS A 739 17.25 31.72 8.02
CA CYS A 739 16.19 32.54 7.43
C CYS A 739 15.16 31.61 6.77
N ILE A 740 13.95 31.53 7.32
CA ILE A 740 12.86 30.67 6.80
C ILE A 740 11.75 31.56 6.25
N ASP A 741 11.50 31.48 4.94
CA ASP A 741 10.41 32.18 4.26
C ASP A 741 9.21 31.26 3.99
N GLU A 742 8.01 31.82 3.82
CA GLU A 742 6.75 31.09 3.60
C GLU A 742 6.49 29.98 4.66
N PHE A 743 6.72 30.29 5.93
CA PHE A 743 6.58 29.36 7.06
C PHE A 743 5.19 28.69 7.13
N ASP A 744 4.14 29.40 6.71
CA ASP A 744 2.77 28.90 6.63
C ASP A 744 2.59 27.79 5.59
N LYS A 745 3.48 27.70 4.59
CA LYS A 745 3.46 26.69 3.52
C LYS A 745 4.19 25.40 3.90
N MET A 746 4.80 25.35 5.08
CA MET A 746 5.47 24.16 5.59
C MET A 746 4.48 23.05 5.99
N ASN A 747 4.90 21.80 5.77
CA ASN A 747 4.24 20.62 6.32
C ASN A 747 3.92 20.83 7.82
N PRO A 748 2.68 20.61 8.29
CA PRO A 748 2.30 20.79 9.69
C PRO A 748 3.18 20.05 10.70
N GLN A 749 3.73 18.87 10.36
CA GLN A 749 4.60 18.09 11.24
C GLN A 749 6.00 18.71 11.37
N ASP A 750 6.57 19.18 10.25
CA ASP A 750 7.86 19.87 10.27
C ASP A 750 7.73 21.25 10.92
N ARG A 751 6.59 21.92 10.68
CA ARG A 751 6.22 23.16 11.36
C ARG A 751 6.09 22.95 12.87
N VAL A 752 5.50 21.84 13.31
CA VAL A 752 5.44 21.46 14.74
C VAL A 752 6.82 21.15 15.31
N ALA A 753 7.70 20.47 14.58
CA ALA A 753 9.07 20.21 15.05
C ALA A 753 9.90 21.51 15.16
N ILE A 754 9.71 22.46 14.24
CA ILE A 754 10.32 23.79 14.33
C ILE A 754 9.69 24.60 15.46
N HIS A 755 8.37 24.53 15.63
CA HIS A 755 7.69 25.11 16.79
C HIS A 755 8.21 24.51 18.09
N GLU A 756 8.40 23.20 18.20
CA GLU A 756 8.97 22.52 19.38
C GLU A 756 10.44 22.95 19.61
N ALA A 757 11.24 23.11 18.55
CA ALA A 757 12.60 23.63 18.66
C ALA A 757 12.64 25.12 19.08
N MET A 758 11.66 25.91 18.66
CA MET A 758 11.45 27.29 19.10
C MET A 758 10.84 27.35 20.52
N GLU A 759 9.97 26.40 20.88
CA GLU A 759 9.27 26.24 22.17
C GLU A 759 10.16 25.59 23.22
N GLN A 760 11.30 24.99 22.87
CA GLN A 760 12.35 24.68 23.85
C GLN A 760 12.89 25.94 24.56
N GLN A 761 12.41 27.13 24.19
CA GLN A 761 12.46 28.37 24.96
C GLN A 761 11.19 28.64 25.78
N SER A 762 10.56 27.60 26.36
CA SER A 762 9.42 27.79 27.26
C SER A 762 9.91 28.22 28.64
N TYR A 763 9.48 29.40 29.07
CA TYR A 763 9.60 29.83 30.45
C TYR A 763 8.47 29.21 31.28
N HIS A 764 8.77 28.82 32.51
CA HIS A 764 7.74 28.40 33.45
C HIS A 764 6.81 29.61 33.72
N PRO A 765 5.48 29.47 33.78
CA PRO A 765 4.55 30.61 33.97
C PRO A 765 4.79 31.42 35.26
N PHE A 766 5.53 30.85 36.22
CA PHE A 766 5.92 31.52 37.47
C PHE A 766 7.29 32.22 37.40
N PHE A 767 7.92 32.24 36.24
CA PHE A 767 9.21 32.89 36.04
C PHE A 767 9.04 34.41 36.06
N GLU A 768 9.80 35.10 36.90
CA GLU A 768 9.75 36.56 37.02
C GLU A 768 10.63 37.22 35.96
N ILE A 769 10.03 38.07 35.14
CA ILE A 769 10.73 38.97 34.22
C ILE A 769 10.75 40.38 34.80
N THR A 770 11.82 41.13 34.50
CA THR A 770 11.92 42.55 34.88
C THR A 770 11.64 43.39 33.65
N LEU A 771 10.62 44.23 33.70
CA LEU A 771 10.26 45.17 32.65
C LEU A 771 11.27 46.32 32.61
N ALA A 772 11.29 47.07 31.50
CA ALA A 772 12.26 48.15 31.28
C ALA A 772 12.17 49.29 32.32
N ASP A 773 11.04 49.42 33.00
CA ASP A 773 10.80 50.36 34.10
C ASP A 773 11.33 49.87 35.46
N GLY A 774 11.91 48.67 35.51
CA GLY A 774 12.43 48.02 36.72
C GLY A 774 11.41 47.15 37.46
N THR A 775 10.16 47.08 37.01
CA THR A 775 9.10 46.30 37.66
C THR A 775 9.28 44.80 37.38
N LYS A 776 9.17 43.96 38.42
CA LYS A 776 9.22 42.50 38.28
C LYS A 776 7.81 41.92 38.20
N VAL A 777 7.54 41.13 37.18
CA VAL A 777 6.23 40.48 36.96
C VAL A 777 6.42 39.01 36.61
N LYS A 778 5.47 38.17 37.01
CA LYS A 778 5.42 36.79 36.54
C LYS A 778 4.94 36.78 35.10
N ILE A 779 5.71 36.13 34.25
CA ILE A 779 5.51 36.19 32.81
C ILE A 779 4.18 35.56 32.36
N GLY A 780 3.66 34.56 33.08
CA GLY A 780 2.34 33.98 32.80
C GLY A 780 1.23 35.02 32.99
N ASP A 781 1.18 35.61 34.18
CA ASP A 781 0.16 36.61 34.55
C ASP A 781 0.25 37.85 33.64
N PHE A 782 1.47 38.30 33.30
CA PHE A 782 1.68 39.44 32.40
C PHE A 782 1.18 39.20 30.97
N VAL A 783 1.38 38.00 30.43
CA VAL A 783 0.93 37.65 29.07
C VAL A 783 -0.57 37.46 29.04
N ASP A 784 -1.16 36.83 30.06
CA ASP A 784 -2.60 36.64 30.18
C ASP A 784 -3.35 37.99 30.28
N ASP A 785 -2.82 38.94 31.06
CA ASP A 785 -3.37 40.30 31.15
C ASP A 785 -3.33 41.05 29.80
N LEU A 786 -2.27 40.86 29.01
CA LEU A 786 -2.15 41.45 27.68
C LEU A 786 -3.15 40.85 26.68
N PHE A 787 -3.43 39.55 26.77
CA PHE A 787 -4.46 38.88 25.96
C PHE A 787 -5.87 39.36 26.33
N GLU A 788 -6.13 39.66 27.61
CA GLU A 788 -7.41 40.25 28.03
C GLU A 788 -7.55 41.71 27.60
N GLN A 789 -6.45 42.49 27.60
CA GLN A 789 -6.46 43.89 27.17
C GLN A 789 -6.57 44.07 25.65
N PHE A 790 -6.00 43.15 24.87
CA PHE A 790 -5.99 43.23 23.40
C PHE A 790 -6.46 41.92 22.76
N PRO A 791 -7.73 41.52 22.96
CA PRO A 791 -8.23 40.19 22.58
C PRO A 791 -8.27 39.95 21.05
N ASP A 792 -8.18 41.01 20.25
CA ASP A 792 -8.18 40.94 18.78
C ASP A 792 -6.78 41.05 18.14
N ARG A 793 -5.70 41.09 18.95
CA ARG A 793 -4.31 41.16 18.46
C ARG A 793 -3.51 39.90 18.76
#